data_AF-R9SL48-F1
#
_entry.id   AF-R9SL48-F1
#
_cell.length_a   1.000
_cell.length_b   1.000
_cell.length_c   1.000
_cell.angle_alpha   90.00
_cell.angle_beta   90.00
_cell.angle_gamma   90.00
#
_symmetry.space_group_name_H-M   'P 1'
#
loop_
_entity.id
_entity.type
_entity.pdbx_description
1 polymer ?
#
loop_
_entity_poly.entity_id
_entity_poly.type
_entity_poly.pdbx_seq_one_letter_code
_entity_poly.pdbx_strand_id
1 'polypeptide(L)'
;MEKLNKKLMFVILSLILFLSIVSISAESTNDTGSVLSDNSTFIEDNDTSNSTVNILDKTNVILQNKSVISSNDSNYTVRLVDSNSKPIVNQTVRVNVNSSIFSGVTNNEGFITFDFSDMGDGRYTLTALYKGNEFYDSSSNSTTLYKYDGVLISSNLNSYQIQNIIDKASPGTRLYFTDEYYSNLYLVINKPLSLISYVGSTLNSRKDKPIITIDSTAGPVVVSGFNINSTRTDGIVIENASNITISQNTITSKSNGIKAIKVENLNIINNNIIGNSKSGASISEGNNIDISNNLIRNNDYGVGLAQSSNIKIWNNSILNNTKGVYSSVELNNYIYSEGASNLSMMYNTVKNNHNGIELEDAGSGIQILNNTISNNINKGISLNKVGSNTITQNVIERNSNGIYFGTYYIKPKGQDISYNVIQSNTFRDVNAKDSSYGFGNDRLEIGNNWYGGNPAICNKIKTGLITFGVKQTGTNTATVTFYNPDGSVVVSLPSRTISYKNNNGRVTSISTTGSSTKISIEGSNGDKITVTIDKANQQITYQASSDDFTDPSLGKIDSGNVKTQDDVDKNWQKIHGNGGNSGTDTGGNSGGNSGGNSGGNGTSNNQGNGGSNSGSNSNSGISGSSTGANTAIGFSTAATAVASSASGSSSSSDSSSNDGSDSASSSSDGASESSSAGSDSGPKFIDLDENQVTRIAGEFLVFLIILLSCYIYYRDDIKNLR
;
A
#
# COMPACT_ATOMS: atom_id res chain seq x y z
N MET A 1 44.15 23.25 8.00
CA MET A 1 43.30 22.99 6.84
C MET A 1 43.04 21.48 6.73
N GLU A 2 42.32 20.90 7.69
CA GLU A 2 42.22 19.43 7.81
C GLU A 2 40.81 18.96 8.20
N LYS A 3 39.83 19.87 8.17
CA LYS A 3 38.40 19.57 8.40
C LYS A 3 37.51 19.76 7.17
N LEU A 4 38.09 20.09 6.01
CA LEU A 4 37.34 20.24 4.76
C LEU A 4 37.39 19.00 3.84
N ASN A 5 38.08 17.92 4.24
CA ASN A 5 38.34 16.79 3.32
C ASN A 5 37.50 15.52 3.56
N LYS A 6 36.82 15.37 4.71
CA LYS A 6 36.06 14.12 4.99
C LYS A 6 34.65 14.09 4.38
N LYS A 7 33.94 15.24 4.34
CA LYS A 7 32.67 15.36 3.61
C LYS A 7 32.89 15.34 2.09
N LEU A 8 33.97 15.96 1.61
CA LEU A 8 34.34 15.93 0.20
C LEU A 8 34.72 14.50 -0.24
N MET A 9 35.44 13.75 0.59
CA MET A 9 35.81 12.36 0.29
C MET A 9 34.60 11.40 0.38
N PHE A 10 33.64 11.61 1.29
CA PHE A 10 32.40 10.83 1.31
C PHE A 10 31.48 11.16 0.13
N VAL A 11 31.44 12.43 -0.28
CA VAL A 11 30.74 12.85 -1.50
C VAL A 11 31.43 12.28 -2.74
N ILE A 12 32.76 12.30 -2.83
CA ILE A 12 33.53 11.70 -3.94
C ILE A 12 33.37 10.18 -3.97
N LEU A 13 33.40 9.49 -2.82
CA LEU A 13 33.21 8.04 -2.76
C LEU A 13 31.77 7.65 -3.12
N SER A 14 30.79 8.46 -2.68
CA SER A 14 29.38 8.28 -3.04
C SER A 14 29.10 8.69 -4.50
N LEU A 15 29.87 9.62 -5.07
CA LEU A 15 29.82 10.00 -6.49
C LEU A 15 30.47 8.91 -7.36
N ILE A 16 31.57 8.29 -6.91
CA ILE A 16 32.23 7.15 -7.59
C ILE A 16 31.34 5.90 -7.52
N LEU A 17 30.63 5.66 -6.40
CA LEU A 17 29.64 4.60 -6.31
C LEU A 17 28.42 4.86 -7.24
N PHE A 18 27.98 6.12 -7.37
CA PHE A 18 26.92 6.51 -8.30
C PHE A 18 27.36 6.50 -9.78
N LEU A 19 28.61 6.86 -10.08
CA LEU A 19 29.23 6.79 -11.41
C LEU A 19 29.54 5.34 -11.84
N SER A 20 29.73 4.42 -10.90
CA SER A 20 29.85 2.98 -11.20
C SER A 20 28.53 2.31 -11.59
N ILE A 21 27.40 3.02 -11.45
CA ILE A 21 26.07 2.58 -11.87
C ILE A 21 25.61 3.34 -13.14
N VAL A 22 26.30 4.41 -13.53
CA VAL A 22 26.08 5.12 -14.80
C VAL A 22 27.43 5.62 -15.31
N SER A 23 28.14 4.84 -16.13
CA SER A 23 29.12 5.27 -17.16
C SER A 23 29.94 4.08 -17.71
N ILE A 24 29.48 3.47 -18.81
CA ILE A 24 30.40 3.17 -19.92
C ILE A 24 30.04 4.19 -21.00
N SER A 25 30.79 5.29 -21.02
CA SER A 25 30.85 6.20 -22.16
C SER A 25 32.16 6.97 -22.03
N ALA A 26 33.03 6.78 -23.02
CA ALA A 26 34.31 7.43 -23.14
C ALA A 26 34.14 8.94 -23.34
N GLU A 27 35.10 9.73 -22.84
CA GLU A 27 35.46 10.98 -23.52
C GLU A 27 36.95 11.29 -23.35
N SER A 28 37.59 11.57 -24.48
CA SER A 28 38.98 12.02 -24.64
C SER A 28 39.15 13.45 -24.16
N THR A 29 40.32 13.78 -23.59
CA THR A 29 40.77 15.17 -23.51
C THR A 29 42.12 15.33 -24.18
N ASN A 30 42.15 16.23 -25.17
CA ASN A 30 43.35 16.81 -25.75
C ASN A 30 43.99 17.74 -24.72
N ASP A 31 45.31 17.67 -24.57
CA ASP A 31 46.09 18.86 -24.25
C ASP A 31 47.34 18.89 -25.15
N THR A 32 47.41 19.96 -25.94
CA THR A 32 48.53 20.28 -26.84
C THR A 32 49.33 21.40 -26.20
N GLY A 33 50.59 21.12 -25.89
CA GLY A 33 51.54 22.13 -25.48
C GLY A 33 52.98 21.72 -25.73
N SER A 34 53.47 22.01 -26.95
CA SER A 34 54.80 22.59 -27.26
C SER A 34 56.07 21.83 -26.78
N VAL A 35 57.14 21.56 -27.53
CA VAL A 35 57.75 22.15 -28.73
C VAL A 35 59.05 21.34 -29.01
N LEU A 36 59.34 21.11 -30.30
CA LEU A 36 60.65 20.88 -30.97
C LEU A 36 61.49 19.59 -30.80
N SER A 37 61.76 19.04 -32.00
CA SER A 37 63.02 18.56 -32.59
C SER A 37 63.58 17.18 -32.20
N ASP A 38 63.51 16.29 -33.19
CA ASP A 38 64.49 15.25 -33.50
C ASP A 38 65.94 15.75 -33.34
N ASN A 39 66.82 14.96 -32.72
CA ASN A 39 67.78 14.12 -33.45
C ASN A 39 68.65 13.25 -32.52
N SER A 40 68.71 11.95 -32.83
CA SER A 40 69.81 10.98 -32.68
C SER A 40 70.68 10.95 -31.41
N THR A 41 70.77 9.78 -30.76
CA THR A 41 72.00 8.94 -30.74
C THR A 41 71.77 7.59 -30.02
N PHE A 42 72.41 6.55 -30.57
CA PHE A 42 72.49 5.17 -30.11
C PHE A 42 73.01 5.02 -28.68
N ILE A 43 72.45 4.06 -27.91
CA ILE A 43 73.19 2.99 -27.19
C ILE A 43 72.25 1.76 -27.09
N GLU A 44 72.75 0.58 -27.47
CA GLU A 44 72.14 -0.72 -27.21
C GLU A 44 72.17 -1.05 -25.72
N ASP A 45 71.03 -1.39 -25.13
CA ASP A 45 71.02 -2.33 -24.02
C ASP A 45 69.78 -3.24 -24.12
N ASN A 46 70.05 -4.54 -24.02
CA ASN A 46 69.12 -5.63 -24.18
C ASN A 46 68.30 -5.82 -22.91
N ASP A 47 67.07 -5.30 -22.88
CA ASP A 47 65.95 -5.98 -22.20
C ASP A 47 64.61 -5.40 -22.66
N THR A 48 64.02 -5.97 -23.71
CA THR A 48 62.61 -5.72 -24.03
C THR A 48 61.86 -7.04 -23.96
N SER A 49 61.29 -7.30 -22.80
CA SER A 49 60.02 -7.99 -22.69
C SER A 49 59.06 -7.34 -23.70
N ASN A 50 58.79 -8.06 -24.78
CA ASN A 50 57.89 -7.64 -25.85
C ASN A 50 56.46 -7.64 -25.31
N SER A 51 56.11 -6.61 -24.55
CA SER A 51 54.75 -6.35 -24.12
C SER A 51 54.02 -5.76 -25.33
N THR A 52 53.46 -6.63 -26.17
CA THR A 52 52.48 -6.22 -27.17
C THR A 52 51.30 -5.62 -26.42
N VAL A 53 51.21 -4.28 -26.40
CA VAL A 53 49.99 -3.59 -25.98
C VAL A 53 48.95 -3.87 -27.07
N ASN A 54 48.06 -4.84 -26.84
CA ASN A 54 46.88 -5.03 -27.67
C ASN A 54 45.97 -3.81 -27.47
N ILE A 55 46.03 -2.86 -28.40
CA ILE A 55 45.04 -1.79 -28.49
C ILE A 55 43.80 -2.41 -29.14
N LEU A 56 42.77 -2.66 -28.34
CA LEU A 56 41.49 -3.16 -28.85
C LEU A 56 40.80 -2.06 -29.66
N ASP A 57 40.19 -2.44 -30.78
CA ASP A 57 39.37 -1.54 -31.57
C ASP A 57 38.04 -1.27 -30.84
N LYS A 58 37.69 0.00 -30.67
CA LYS A 58 36.40 0.39 -30.09
C LYS A 58 35.25 -0.12 -30.95
N THR A 59 34.21 -0.62 -30.31
CA THR A 59 33.01 -1.13 -31.01
C THR A 59 31.76 -0.35 -30.65
N ASN A 60 30.79 -0.37 -31.57
CA ASN A 60 29.47 0.21 -31.38
C ASN A 60 28.38 -0.82 -31.72
N VAL A 61 27.49 -1.05 -30.76
CA VAL A 61 26.22 -1.75 -30.98
C VAL A 61 25.15 -0.72 -31.34
N ILE A 62 24.62 -0.81 -32.56
CA ILE A 62 23.60 0.10 -33.08
C ILE A 62 22.26 -0.63 -33.10
N LEU A 63 21.28 -0.08 -32.39
CA LEU A 63 19.89 -0.53 -32.41
C LEU A 63 19.17 0.19 -33.56
N GLN A 64 18.38 -0.51 -34.38
CA GLN A 64 17.61 0.15 -35.44
C GLN A 64 16.63 1.17 -34.87
N ASN A 65 16.38 2.25 -35.63
CA ASN A 65 15.40 3.28 -35.27
C ASN A 65 13.95 2.79 -35.52
N LYS A 66 13.56 1.74 -34.80
CA LYS A 66 12.23 1.15 -34.78
C LYS A 66 11.82 1.06 -33.32
N SER A 67 10.87 1.87 -32.87
CA SER A 67 10.39 1.85 -31.49
C SER A 67 9.16 0.97 -31.31
N VAL A 68 8.52 0.54 -32.41
CA VAL A 68 7.26 -0.22 -32.41
C VAL A 68 7.39 -1.47 -33.27
N ILE A 69 6.92 -2.61 -32.75
CA ILE A 69 6.75 -3.88 -33.45
C ILE A 69 5.32 -4.39 -33.28
N SER A 70 4.89 -5.30 -34.16
CA SER A 70 3.59 -5.97 -34.08
C SER A 70 3.75 -7.47 -34.29
N SER A 71 2.70 -8.27 -34.07
CA SER A 71 2.73 -9.71 -34.36
C SER A 71 3.03 -10.02 -35.84
N ASN A 72 2.69 -9.09 -36.76
CA ASN A 72 2.97 -9.23 -38.20
C ASN A 72 4.33 -8.66 -38.63
N ASP A 73 5.00 -7.91 -37.75
CA ASP A 73 6.32 -7.32 -37.99
C ASP A 73 7.11 -7.31 -36.67
N SER A 74 7.38 -8.52 -36.16
CA SER A 74 7.97 -8.79 -34.85
C SER A 74 9.51 -8.73 -34.84
N ASN A 75 10.12 -8.61 -36.02
CA ASN A 75 11.56 -8.63 -36.15
C ASN A 75 12.19 -7.31 -35.71
N TYR A 76 13.30 -7.42 -34.98
CA TYR A 76 14.13 -6.30 -34.56
C TYR A 76 15.59 -6.55 -34.95
N THR A 77 16.20 -5.58 -35.62
CA THR A 77 17.57 -5.73 -36.13
C THR A 77 18.55 -4.87 -35.35
N VAL A 78 19.70 -5.45 -35.04
CA VAL A 78 20.85 -4.82 -34.39
C VAL A 78 22.05 -4.89 -35.34
N ARG A 79 22.94 -3.90 -35.30
CA ARG A 79 24.16 -3.88 -36.11
C ARG A 79 25.38 -3.68 -35.21
N LEU A 80 26.43 -4.47 -35.43
CA LEU A 80 27.72 -4.34 -34.75
C LEU A 80 28.77 -3.79 -35.72
N VAL A 81 29.41 -2.70 -35.34
CA VAL A 81 30.46 -2.05 -36.13
C VAL A 81 31.63 -1.62 -35.26
N ASP A 82 32.79 -1.39 -35.88
CA ASP A 82 33.94 -0.76 -35.22
C ASP A 82 33.78 0.77 -35.15
N SER A 83 34.79 1.47 -34.63
CA SER A 83 34.82 2.93 -34.53
C SER A 83 34.75 3.65 -35.87
N ASN A 84 35.10 2.98 -36.97
CA ASN A 84 35.09 3.51 -38.33
C ASN A 84 33.81 3.10 -39.09
N SER A 85 32.79 2.57 -38.39
CA SER A 85 31.55 2.04 -38.98
C SER A 85 31.72 0.83 -39.89
N LYS A 86 32.86 0.14 -39.83
CA LYS A 86 33.10 -1.10 -40.56
C LYS A 86 32.34 -2.24 -39.86
N PRO A 87 31.63 -3.10 -40.62
CA PRO A 87 30.97 -4.28 -40.07
C PRO A 87 31.90 -5.19 -39.27
N ILE A 88 31.47 -5.59 -38.07
CA ILE A 88 32.11 -6.66 -37.31
C ILE A 88 31.30 -7.94 -37.51
N VAL A 89 31.89 -8.91 -38.19
CA VAL A 89 31.21 -10.11 -38.71
C VAL A 89 31.46 -11.33 -37.83
N ASN A 90 30.54 -12.30 -37.87
CA ASN A 90 30.63 -13.57 -37.15
C ASN A 90 30.84 -13.42 -35.64
N GLN A 91 30.29 -12.37 -35.03
CA GLN A 91 30.36 -12.13 -33.59
C GLN A 91 29.03 -12.38 -32.91
N THR A 92 29.07 -12.90 -31.69
CA THR A 92 27.86 -13.13 -30.89
C THR A 92 27.42 -11.83 -30.23
N VAL A 93 26.19 -11.40 -30.54
CA VAL A 93 25.51 -10.30 -29.84
C VAL A 93 24.36 -10.90 -29.03
N ARG A 94 24.22 -10.44 -27.78
CA ARG A 94 23.13 -10.84 -26.90
C ARG A 94 22.16 -9.69 -26.73
N VAL A 95 20.87 -9.95 -26.84
CA VAL A 95 19.81 -8.99 -26.54
C VAL A 95 19.05 -9.46 -25.32
N ASN A 96 19.07 -8.65 -24.28
CA ASN A 96 18.21 -8.84 -23.13
C ASN A 96 16.92 -8.02 -23.34
N VAL A 97 15.77 -8.70 -23.28
CA VAL A 97 14.45 -8.08 -23.27
C VAL A 97 13.81 -8.43 -21.93
N ASN A 98 13.82 -7.47 -21.00
CA ASN A 98 13.49 -7.68 -19.59
C ASN A 98 14.36 -8.79 -18.91
N SER A 99 13.84 -10.02 -18.83
CA SER A 99 14.52 -11.19 -18.22
C SER A 99 14.86 -12.30 -19.22
N SER A 100 14.47 -12.15 -20.48
CA SER A 100 14.72 -13.13 -21.54
C SER A 100 15.94 -12.72 -22.35
N ILE A 101 16.88 -13.66 -22.53
CA ILE A 101 18.12 -13.43 -23.27
C ILE A 101 18.04 -14.12 -24.63
N PHE A 102 18.13 -13.33 -25.68
CA PHE A 102 18.27 -13.78 -27.05
C PHE A 102 19.72 -13.65 -27.47
N SER A 103 20.22 -14.60 -28.25
CA SER A 103 21.59 -14.57 -28.77
C SER A 103 21.57 -14.91 -30.25
N GLY A 104 22.46 -14.29 -31.01
CA GLY A 104 22.75 -14.75 -32.35
C GLY A 104 24.06 -14.16 -32.84
N VAL A 105 24.33 -14.39 -34.12
CA VAL A 105 25.63 -14.10 -34.73
C VAL A 105 25.46 -13.08 -35.86
N THR A 106 26.36 -12.10 -35.93
CA THR A 106 26.35 -11.07 -36.98
C THR A 106 26.71 -11.64 -38.35
N ASN A 107 25.99 -11.21 -39.39
CA ASN A 107 26.24 -11.58 -40.77
C ASN A 107 27.44 -10.81 -41.36
N ASN A 108 27.69 -10.97 -42.68
CA ASN A 108 28.80 -10.32 -43.39
C ASN A 108 28.73 -8.78 -43.43
N GLU A 109 27.59 -8.20 -43.07
CA GLU A 109 27.35 -6.76 -42.99
C GLU A 109 27.25 -6.25 -41.52
N GLY A 110 27.50 -7.14 -40.56
CA GLY A 110 27.48 -6.84 -39.12
C GLY A 110 26.07 -6.83 -38.53
N PHE A 111 25.04 -7.23 -39.28
CA PHE A 111 23.66 -7.25 -38.83
C PHE A 111 23.27 -8.57 -38.19
N ILE A 112 22.33 -8.48 -37.25
CA ILE A 112 21.66 -9.60 -36.60
C ILE A 112 20.20 -9.23 -36.36
N THR A 113 19.29 -10.16 -36.65
CA THR A 113 17.85 -9.97 -36.47
C THR A 113 17.32 -10.94 -35.42
N PHE A 114 16.52 -10.41 -34.51
CA PHE A 114 15.82 -11.17 -33.47
C PHE A 114 14.33 -11.18 -33.75
N ASP A 115 13.70 -12.34 -33.63
CA ASP A 115 12.25 -12.48 -33.71
C ASP A 115 11.62 -12.39 -32.32
N PHE A 116 10.62 -11.50 -32.19
CA PHE A 116 9.85 -11.25 -30.98
C PHE A 116 8.37 -11.62 -31.14
N SER A 117 8.06 -12.54 -32.06
CA SER A 117 6.71 -13.02 -32.36
C SER A 117 6.00 -13.58 -31.13
N ASP A 118 6.72 -14.29 -30.26
CA ASP A 118 6.20 -14.90 -29.02
C ASP A 118 6.01 -13.92 -27.84
N MET A 119 6.43 -12.66 -27.98
CA MET A 119 6.27 -11.67 -26.91
C MET A 119 4.82 -11.22 -26.75
N GLY A 120 4.37 -10.91 -25.54
CA GLY A 120 3.07 -10.27 -25.34
C GLY A 120 3.05 -8.80 -25.79
N ASP A 121 1.87 -8.18 -25.73
CA ASP A 121 1.76 -6.72 -25.86
C ASP A 121 2.43 -6.05 -24.65
N GLY A 122 3.22 -5.01 -24.88
CA GLY A 122 3.91 -4.36 -23.77
C GLY A 122 4.96 -3.33 -24.14
N ARG A 123 5.46 -2.66 -23.09
CA ARG A 123 6.68 -1.86 -23.11
C ARG A 123 7.84 -2.72 -22.63
N TYR A 124 8.90 -2.78 -23.43
CA TYR A 124 10.08 -3.58 -23.16
C TYR A 124 11.34 -2.72 -23.16
N THR A 125 12.25 -2.99 -22.25
CA THR A 125 13.62 -2.44 -22.32
C THR A 125 14.48 -3.45 -23.05
N LEU A 126 14.95 -3.09 -24.25
CA LEU A 126 15.82 -3.91 -25.07
C LEU A 126 17.26 -3.44 -24.85
N THR A 127 18.12 -4.32 -24.35
CA THR A 127 19.54 -4.04 -24.15
C THR A 127 20.37 -5.01 -24.97
N ALA A 128 21.03 -4.51 -26.01
CA ALA A 128 21.97 -5.27 -26.81
C ALA A 128 23.38 -5.15 -26.23
N LEU A 129 24.08 -6.28 -26.13
CA LEU A 129 25.40 -6.42 -25.54
C LEU A 129 26.31 -7.23 -26.46
N TYR A 130 27.46 -6.65 -26.77
CA TYR A 130 28.62 -7.34 -27.30
C TYR A 130 29.72 -7.36 -26.24
N LYS A 131 30.23 -8.55 -25.92
CA LYS A 131 31.19 -8.74 -24.82
C LYS A 131 32.63 -8.36 -25.18
N GLY A 132 32.93 -8.08 -26.44
CA GLY A 132 34.30 -7.90 -26.90
C GLY A 132 35.04 -9.23 -27.09
N ASN A 133 36.24 -9.13 -27.64
CA ASN A 133 37.21 -10.22 -27.79
C ASN A 133 38.65 -9.65 -27.80
N GLU A 134 39.65 -10.44 -28.17
CA GLU A 134 41.07 -10.03 -28.20
C GLU A 134 41.42 -8.93 -29.21
N PHE A 135 40.49 -8.58 -30.11
CA PHE A 135 40.63 -7.51 -31.11
C PHE A 135 39.70 -6.32 -30.90
N TYR A 136 38.59 -6.53 -30.18
CA TYR A 136 37.47 -5.58 -30.12
C TYR A 136 37.00 -5.36 -28.68
N ASP A 137 36.79 -4.10 -28.32
CA ASP A 137 36.20 -3.73 -27.03
C ASP A 137 34.76 -4.23 -26.89
N SER A 138 34.31 -4.43 -25.65
CA SER A 138 32.90 -4.64 -25.34
C SER A 138 32.08 -3.38 -25.61
N SER A 139 30.84 -3.53 -26.03
CA SER A 139 29.90 -2.42 -26.18
C SER A 139 28.47 -2.85 -25.90
N SER A 140 27.65 -1.90 -25.47
CA SER A 140 26.24 -2.13 -25.18
C SER A 140 25.41 -0.92 -25.57
N ASN A 141 24.15 -1.16 -25.91
CA ASN A 141 23.19 -0.11 -26.20
C ASN A 141 21.79 -0.55 -25.76
N SER A 142 20.96 0.40 -25.33
CA SER A 142 19.61 0.12 -24.83
C SER A 142 18.59 1.05 -25.47
N THR A 143 17.38 0.52 -25.71
CA THR A 143 16.24 1.28 -26.20
C THR A 143 14.94 0.77 -25.59
N THR A 144 13.87 1.56 -25.73
CA THR A 144 12.51 1.13 -25.41
C THR A 144 11.82 0.61 -26.67
N LEU A 145 11.24 -0.58 -26.58
CA LEU A 145 10.48 -1.23 -27.64
C LEU A 145 9.04 -1.44 -27.19
N TYR A 146 8.09 -1.06 -28.04
CA TYR A 146 6.66 -1.28 -27.82
C TYR A 146 6.17 -2.38 -28.76
N LYS A 147 5.50 -3.39 -28.21
CA LYS A 147 4.78 -4.39 -29.00
C LYS A 147 3.28 -4.15 -28.89
N TYR A 148 2.62 -4.04 -30.04
CA TYR A 148 1.18 -3.84 -30.14
C TYR A 148 0.54 -4.87 -31.09
N ASP A 149 -0.40 -5.64 -30.57
CA ASP A 149 -1.30 -6.50 -31.34
C ASP A 149 -2.74 -5.96 -31.26
N GLY A 150 -2.99 -4.92 -32.06
CA GLY A 150 -4.27 -4.21 -32.08
C GLY A 150 -4.25 -2.95 -32.93
N VAL A 151 -5.26 -2.10 -32.75
CA VAL A 151 -5.44 -0.87 -33.53
C VAL A 151 -4.63 0.25 -32.89
N LEU A 152 -3.72 0.86 -33.65
CA LEU A 152 -2.96 2.01 -33.20
C LEU A 152 -3.78 3.29 -33.34
N ILE A 153 -3.88 4.05 -32.27
CA ILE A 153 -4.37 5.42 -32.24
C ILE A 153 -3.13 6.31 -32.26
N SER A 154 -2.83 6.88 -33.43
CA SER A 154 -1.64 7.71 -33.65
C SER A 154 -1.91 9.21 -33.44
N SER A 155 -0.85 10.00 -33.52
CA SER A 155 -0.90 11.46 -33.47
C SER A 155 -1.84 12.05 -34.52
N ASN A 156 -2.37 13.25 -34.25
CA ASN A 156 -3.25 14.06 -35.13
C ASN A 156 -4.71 13.60 -35.28
N LEU A 157 -5.13 12.52 -34.61
CA LEU A 157 -6.54 12.14 -34.57
C LEU A 157 -7.29 13.00 -33.55
N ASN A 158 -8.37 13.63 -34.00
CA ASN A 158 -9.28 14.34 -33.11
C ASN A 158 -10.29 13.37 -32.46
N SER A 159 -11.02 13.86 -31.44
CA SER A 159 -11.99 13.04 -30.69
C SER A 159 -13.03 12.33 -31.56
N TYR A 160 -13.50 12.97 -32.64
CA TYR A 160 -14.50 12.36 -33.53
C TYR A 160 -13.89 11.22 -34.36
N GLN A 161 -12.66 11.38 -34.83
CA GLN A 161 -11.96 10.34 -35.58
C GLN A 161 -11.66 9.14 -34.68
N ILE A 162 -11.22 9.38 -33.44
CA ILE A 162 -10.98 8.30 -32.46
C ILE A 162 -12.29 7.60 -32.12
N GLN A 163 -13.38 8.35 -31.92
CA GLN A 163 -14.70 7.75 -31.69
C GLN A 163 -15.15 6.89 -32.88
N ASN A 164 -14.95 7.34 -34.12
CA ASN A 164 -15.29 6.54 -35.31
C ASN A 164 -14.48 5.23 -35.39
N ILE A 165 -13.24 5.22 -34.91
CA ILE A 165 -12.43 4.00 -34.79
C ILE A 165 -13.07 3.06 -33.74
N ILE A 166 -13.45 3.58 -32.57
CA ILE A 166 -14.16 2.83 -31.53
C ILE A 166 -15.48 2.25 -32.06
N ASP A 167 -16.27 3.06 -32.77
CA ASP A 167 -17.58 2.68 -33.29
C ASP A 167 -17.47 1.56 -34.33
N LYS A 168 -16.41 1.57 -35.16
CA LYS A 168 -16.15 0.54 -36.19
C LYS A 168 -15.41 -0.68 -35.68
N ALA A 169 -14.72 -0.58 -34.55
CA ALA A 169 -13.98 -1.70 -33.98
C ALA A 169 -14.92 -2.87 -33.64
N SER A 170 -14.44 -4.08 -33.92
CA SER A 170 -15.11 -5.32 -33.49
C SER A 170 -15.04 -5.46 -31.96
N PRO A 171 -16.06 -6.05 -31.32
CA PRO A 171 -15.98 -6.40 -29.90
C PRO A 171 -14.69 -7.18 -29.57
N GLY A 172 -14.04 -6.83 -28.47
CA GLY A 172 -12.76 -7.38 -28.01
C GLY A 172 -11.52 -6.65 -28.52
N THR A 173 -11.66 -5.67 -29.42
CA THR A 173 -10.50 -4.96 -30.00
C THR A 173 -9.70 -4.21 -28.92
N ARG A 174 -8.38 -4.25 -29.03
CA ARG A 174 -7.45 -3.43 -28.25
C ARG A 174 -7.02 -2.21 -29.06
N LEU A 175 -7.20 -1.03 -28.48
CA LEU A 175 -6.85 0.26 -29.05
C LEU A 175 -5.66 0.83 -28.28
N TYR A 176 -4.53 0.98 -28.96
CA TYR A 176 -3.27 1.44 -28.41
C TYR A 176 -3.04 2.91 -28.70
N PHE A 177 -3.08 3.76 -27.66
CA PHE A 177 -2.74 5.17 -27.75
C PHE A 177 -1.23 5.32 -27.70
N THR A 178 -0.67 5.80 -28.80
CA THR A 178 0.78 5.81 -29.05
C THR A 178 1.41 7.20 -28.98
N ASP A 179 0.59 8.25 -29.00
CA ASP A 179 1.06 9.64 -28.86
C ASP A 179 1.08 10.06 -27.39
N GLU A 180 1.91 11.04 -27.05
CA GLU A 180 2.03 11.55 -25.68
C GLU A 180 0.78 12.31 -25.23
N TYR A 181 0.03 12.91 -26.17
CA TYR A 181 -1.03 13.85 -25.84
C TYR A 181 -2.23 13.83 -26.79
N TYR A 182 -3.42 13.72 -26.21
CA TYR A 182 -4.70 13.82 -26.91
C TYR A 182 -5.60 14.83 -26.20
N SER A 183 -6.07 15.84 -26.93
CA SER A 183 -6.88 16.92 -26.38
C SER A 183 -8.32 16.91 -26.84
N ASN A 184 -9.18 17.56 -26.05
CA ASN A 184 -10.61 17.73 -26.32
C ASN A 184 -11.34 16.40 -26.52
N LEU A 185 -10.95 15.38 -25.76
CA LEU A 185 -11.52 14.05 -25.87
C LEU A 185 -12.86 13.93 -25.16
N TYR A 186 -13.74 13.17 -25.80
CA TYR A 186 -14.94 12.56 -25.26
C TYR A 186 -15.13 11.23 -25.99
N LEU A 187 -14.91 10.13 -25.27
CA LEU A 187 -14.95 8.77 -25.81
C LEU A 187 -16.07 8.00 -25.12
N VAL A 188 -16.96 7.42 -25.92
CA VAL A 188 -18.05 6.56 -25.45
C VAL A 188 -17.75 5.12 -25.85
N ILE A 189 -17.73 4.24 -24.87
CA ILE A 189 -17.50 2.81 -25.03
C ILE A 189 -18.82 2.09 -24.76
N ASN A 190 -19.31 1.40 -25.78
CA ASN A 190 -20.60 0.71 -25.78
C ASN A 190 -20.49 -0.74 -26.29
N LYS A 191 -19.28 -1.29 -26.29
CA LYS A 191 -19.00 -2.68 -26.65
C LYS A 191 -17.73 -3.14 -25.94
N PRO A 192 -17.51 -4.46 -25.84
CA PRO A 192 -16.25 -5.00 -25.33
C PRO A 192 -15.06 -4.41 -26.06
N LEU A 193 -14.14 -3.72 -25.37
CA LEU A 193 -12.93 -3.17 -25.97
C LEU A 193 -11.91 -2.75 -24.91
N SER A 194 -10.63 -2.66 -25.27
CA SER A 194 -9.58 -2.14 -24.37
C SER A 194 -8.95 -0.85 -24.91
N LEU A 195 -8.88 0.19 -24.07
CA LEU A 195 -8.06 1.39 -24.32
C LEU A 195 -6.77 1.22 -23.52
N ILE A 196 -5.61 1.29 -24.19
CA ILE A 196 -4.31 1.02 -23.57
C ILE A 196 -3.30 2.06 -24.02
N SER A 197 -2.48 2.56 -23.10
CA SER A 197 -1.26 3.31 -23.42
C SER A 197 -0.04 2.73 -22.70
N TYR A 198 1.03 2.47 -23.44
CA TYR A 198 2.33 2.11 -22.88
C TYR A 198 3.29 3.30 -22.76
N VAL A 199 2.97 4.40 -23.44
CA VAL A 199 3.75 5.65 -23.42
C VAL A 199 3.30 6.59 -22.30
N GLY A 200 2.17 6.31 -21.64
CA GLY A 200 1.62 7.21 -20.62
C GLY A 200 0.82 8.37 -21.24
N SER A 201 0.08 8.10 -22.32
CA SER A 201 -0.66 9.12 -23.07
C SER A 201 -1.53 9.97 -22.15
N THR A 202 -1.40 11.29 -22.30
CA THR A 202 -2.22 12.26 -21.59
C THR A 202 -3.52 12.49 -22.33
N LEU A 203 -4.65 12.25 -21.66
CA LEU A 203 -5.99 12.48 -22.19
C LEU A 203 -6.58 13.71 -21.51
N ASN A 204 -6.85 14.76 -22.28
CA ASN A 204 -7.47 15.98 -21.78
C ASN A 204 -8.92 16.09 -22.23
N SER A 205 -9.82 16.41 -21.30
CA SER A 205 -11.26 16.45 -21.55
C SER A 205 -11.71 17.60 -22.44
N ARG A 206 -12.80 17.35 -23.17
CA ARG A 206 -13.68 18.42 -23.67
C ARG A 206 -14.38 19.10 -22.48
N LYS A 207 -14.53 20.43 -22.52
CA LYS A 207 -14.98 21.29 -21.39
C LYS A 207 -16.26 20.85 -20.66
N ASP A 208 -17.13 20.08 -21.29
CA ASP A 208 -18.48 19.76 -20.80
C ASP A 208 -18.77 18.27 -20.70
N LYS A 209 -17.77 17.41 -20.95
CA LYS A 209 -17.96 15.95 -20.99
C LYS A 209 -16.87 15.21 -20.21
N PRO A 210 -17.16 14.03 -19.62
CA PRO A 210 -16.12 13.13 -19.15
C PRO A 210 -15.17 12.74 -20.29
N ILE A 211 -13.97 12.28 -19.98
CA ILE A 211 -13.02 11.84 -21.02
C ILE A 211 -13.48 10.50 -21.59
N ILE A 212 -13.82 9.57 -20.69
CA ILE A 212 -14.25 8.21 -21.03
C ILE A 212 -15.59 7.96 -20.34
N THR A 213 -16.56 7.51 -21.13
CA THR A 213 -17.86 7.03 -20.65
C THR A 213 -18.02 5.59 -21.12
N ILE A 214 -18.32 4.69 -20.18
CA ILE A 214 -18.55 3.26 -20.41
C ILE A 214 -20.02 2.98 -20.07
N ASP A 215 -20.79 2.51 -21.05
CA ASP A 215 -22.23 2.26 -20.88
C ASP A 215 -22.57 0.76 -20.71
N SER A 216 -23.87 0.47 -20.59
CA SER A 216 -24.39 -0.85 -20.24
C SER A 216 -24.05 -1.97 -21.21
N THR A 217 -23.70 -1.65 -22.45
CA THR A 217 -23.42 -2.64 -23.48
C THR A 217 -21.93 -2.95 -23.61
N ALA A 218 -21.09 -2.30 -22.79
CA ALA A 218 -19.66 -2.29 -23.00
C ALA A 218 -18.89 -3.48 -22.44
N GLY A 219 -19.39 -4.17 -21.41
CA GLY A 219 -18.59 -5.15 -20.68
C GLY A 219 -18.19 -6.40 -21.49
N PRO A 220 -16.91 -6.84 -21.51
CA PRO A 220 -15.76 -6.35 -20.74
C PRO A 220 -14.97 -5.17 -21.34
N VAL A 221 -14.52 -4.24 -20.49
CA VAL A 221 -13.66 -3.09 -20.88
C VAL A 221 -12.41 -2.95 -20.02
N VAL A 222 -11.28 -2.61 -20.65
CA VAL A 222 -10.05 -2.22 -19.94
C VAL A 222 -9.68 -0.78 -20.31
N VAL A 223 -9.34 0.04 -19.31
CA VAL A 223 -8.73 1.37 -19.50
C VAL A 223 -7.43 1.40 -18.73
N SER A 224 -6.30 1.43 -19.44
CA SER A 224 -4.99 1.27 -18.80
C SER A 224 -3.87 2.17 -19.30
N GLY A 225 -3.06 2.66 -18.36
CA GLY A 225 -1.78 3.32 -18.65
C GLY A 225 -1.87 4.81 -19.02
N PHE A 226 -2.99 5.48 -18.72
CA PHE A 226 -3.22 6.86 -19.12
C PHE A 226 -2.93 7.89 -18.03
N ASN A 227 -2.58 9.11 -18.45
CA ASN A 227 -2.67 10.31 -17.62
C ASN A 227 -3.97 11.05 -17.96
N ILE A 228 -5.02 10.85 -17.17
CA ILE A 228 -6.37 11.37 -17.40
C ILE A 228 -6.53 12.70 -16.64
N ASN A 229 -6.81 13.78 -17.37
CA ASN A 229 -6.97 15.11 -16.80
C ASN A 229 -8.27 15.76 -17.28
N SER A 230 -9.30 15.65 -16.44
CA SER A 230 -10.61 16.25 -16.70
C SER A 230 -10.75 17.62 -16.07
N THR A 231 -10.94 18.64 -16.90
CA THR A 231 -10.83 20.04 -16.45
C THR A 231 -12.11 20.62 -15.86
N ARG A 232 -13.26 19.95 -15.99
CA ARG A 232 -14.58 20.48 -15.56
C ARG A 232 -15.61 19.42 -15.14
N THR A 233 -15.36 18.15 -15.43
CA THR A 233 -16.32 17.03 -15.27
C THR A 233 -15.61 15.84 -14.63
N ASP A 234 -16.30 14.72 -14.45
CA ASP A 234 -15.68 13.47 -13.98
C ASP A 234 -14.58 13.00 -14.96
N GLY A 235 -13.60 12.23 -14.46
CA GLY A 235 -12.53 11.66 -15.29
C GLY A 235 -13.05 10.52 -16.16
N ILE A 236 -13.44 9.43 -15.49
CA ILE A 236 -14.05 8.23 -16.08
C ILE A 236 -15.45 8.05 -15.49
N VAL A 237 -16.44 7.82 -16.35
CA VAL A 237 -17.81 7.49 -15.96
C VAL A 237 -18.17 6.08 -16.43
N ILE A 238 -18.73 5.28 -15.54
CA ILE A 238 -19.17 3.90 -15.79
C ILE A 238 -20.63 3.81 -15.35
N GLU A 239 -21.53 3.47 -16.26
CA GLU A 239 -22.96 3.43 -15.96
C GLU A 239 -23.58 2.13 -16.50
N ASN A 240 -24.22 1.37 -15.60
CA ASN A 240 -24.97 0.15 -15.94
C ASN A 240 -24.13 -0.96 -16.60
N ALA A 241 -22.81 -0.96 -16.41
CA ALA A 241 -21.86 -1.81 -17.11
C ALA A 241 -21.30 -2.93 -16.21
N SER A 242 -20.72 -3.97 -16.82
CA SER A 242 -20.07 -5.06 -16.09
C SER A 242 -18.67 -5.40 -16.59
N ASN A 243 -17.86 -6.06 -15.76
CA ASN A 243 -16.53 -6.58 -16.12
C ASN A 243 -15.57 -5.47 -16.60
N ILE A 244 -15.39 -4.45 -15.76
CA ILE A 244 -14.61 -3.26 -16.09
C ILE A 244 -13.31 -3.26 -15.30
N THR A 245 -12.19 -3.00 -15.97
CA THR A 245 -10.89 -2.82 -15.32
C THR A 245 -10.30 -1.45 -15.64
N ILE A 246 -10.09 -0.65 -14.61
CA ILE A 246 -9.37 0.63 -14.66
C ILE A 246 -8.04 0.43 -13.97
N SER A 247 -6.93 0.46 -14.71
CA SER A 247 -5.62 0.13 -14.11
C SER A 247 -4.44 0.95 -14.58
N GLN A 248 -3.47 1.21 -13.71
CA GLN A 248 -2.22 1.90 -14.06
C GLN A 248 -2.44 3.31 -14.63
N ASN A 249 -3.52 3.98 -14.24
CA ASN A 249 -3.81 5.35 -14.68
C ASN A 249 -3.43 6.37 -13.60
N THR A 250 -3.01 7.56 -14.02
CA THR A 250 -3.02 8.75 -13.16
C THR A 250 -4.26 9.57 -13.48
N ILE A 251 -5.13 9.81 -12.51
CA ILE A 251 -6.44 10.43 -12.73
C ILE A 251 -6.57 11.69 -11.88
N THR A 252 -6.82 12.81 -12.57
CA THR A 252 -7.10 14.13 -11.99
C THR A 252 -8.37 14.70 -12.64
N SER A 253 -9.24 15.33 -11.83
CA SER A 253 -10.55 15.81 -12.28
C SER A 253 -11.01 17.02 -11.45
N LYS A 254 -11.82 17.90 -12.05
CA LYS A 254 -12.60 18.92 -11.33
C LYS A 254 -13.95 18.43 -10.79
N SER A 255 -14.18 17.12 -10.78
CA SER A 255 -15.31 16.43 -10.14
C SER A 255 -14.79 15.11 -9.53
N ASN A 256 -15.39 13.95 -9.81
CA ASN A 256 -14.88 12.65 -9.38
C ASN A 256 -13.78 12.16 -10.34
N GLY A 257 -12.75 11.50 -9.81
CA GLY A 257 -11.76 10.82 -10.66
C GLY A 257 -12.42 9.69 -11.45
N ILE A 258 -13.06 8.77 -10.73
CA ILE A 258 -13.86 7.68 -11.27
C ILE A 258 -15.26 7.77 -10.66
N LYS A 259 -16.30 7.76 -11.50
CA LYS A 259 -17.70 7.68 -11.09
C LYS A 259 -18.30 6.40 -11.68
N ALA A 260 -18.79 5.51 -10.82
CA ALA A 260 -19.43 4.27 -11.23
C ALA A 260 -20.83 4.16 -10.63
N ILE A 261 -21.83 3.90 -11.47
CA ILE A 261 -23.23 3.72 -11.06
C ILE A 261 -23.74 2.41 -11.66
N LYS A 262 -24.40 1.58 -10.83
CA LYS A 262 -25.00 0.31 -11.27
C LYS A 262 -24.00 -0.58 -12.00
N VAL A 263 -22.88 -0.86 -11.35
CA VAL A 263 -21.75 -1.58 -11.95
C VAL A 263 -21.58 -2.96 -11.32
N GLU A 264 -21.22 -3.96 -12.12
CA GLU A 264 -20.89 -5.29 -11.64
C GLU A 264 -19.45 -5.68 -12.04
N ASN A 265 -18.69 -6.32 -11.16
CA ASN A 265 -17.32 -6.78 -11.45
C ASN A 265 -16.41 -5.62 -11.89
N LEU A 266 -16.24 -4.61 -11.02
CA LEU A 266 -15.37 -3.45 -11.25
C LEU A 266 -14.04 -3.61 -10.52
N ASN A 267 -12.95 -3.55 -11.29
CA ASN A 267 -11.58 -3.57 -10.80
C ASN A 267 -10.93 -2.18 -10.97
N ILE A 268 -10.57 -1.52 -9.87
CA ILE A 268 -9.78 -0.29 -9.85
C ILE A 268 -8.42 -0.63 -9.23
N ILE A 269 -7.39 -0.84 -10.07
CA ILE A 269 -6.13 -1.47 -9.63
C ILE A 269 -4.90 -0.66 -10.03
N ASN A 270 -3.95 -0.44 -9.12
CA ASN A 270 -2.66 0.22 -9.41
C ASN A 270 -2.80 1.65 -9.99
N ASN A 271 -3.83 2.41 -9.62
CA ASN A 271 -4.04 3.77 -10.10
C ASN A 271 -3.51 4.82 -9.10
N ASN A 272 -3.14 5.97 -9.64
CA ASN A 272 -2.85 7.20 -8.91
C ASN A 272 -4.04 8.16 -9.07
N ILE A 273 -4.96 8.19 -8.10
CA ILE A 273 -6.19 9.00 -8.16
C ILE A 273 -6.04 10.23 -7.25
N ILE A 274 -5.69 11.37 -7.85
CA ILE A 274 -5.11 12.50 -7.12
C ILE A 274 -5.85 13.80 -7.42
N GLY A 275 -6.15 14.58 -6.39
CA GLY A 275 -6.52 15.99 -6.57
C GLY A 275 -7.90 16.19 -7.22
N ASN A 276 -8.82 15.24 -7.04
CA ASN A 276 -10.17 15.32 -7.58
C ASN A 276 -11.05 16.14 -6.62
N SER A 277 -11.83 17.08 -7.14
CA SER A 277 -12.58 18.03 -6.29
C SER A 277 -13.71 17.38 -5.48
N LYS A 278 -14.20 16.20 -5.93
CA LYS A 278 -15.16 15.35 -5.22
C LYS A 278 -14.47 14.05 -4.78
N SER A 279 -14.97 12.89 -5.23
CA SER A 279 -14.39 11.61 -4.84
C SER A 279 -13.21 11.22 -5.73
N GLY A 280 -12.22 10.52 -5.18
CA GLY A 280 -11.26 9.78 -6.00
C GLY A 280 -12.01 8.70 -6.79
N ALA A 281 -12.66 7.79 -6.08
CA ALA A 281 -13.63 6.84 -6.64
C ALA A 281 -14.99 6.99 -5.95
N SER A 282 -16.05 7.25 -6.72
CA SER A 282 -17.44 7.27 -6.25
C SER A 282 -18.18 6.09 -6.87
N ILE A 283 -18.66 5.16 -6.06
CA ILE A 283 -19.38 3.97 -6.52
C ILE A 283 -20.75 3.91 -5.84
N SER A 284 -21.80 3.81 -6.64
CA SER A 284 -23.15 3.62 -6.15
C SER A 284 -23.86 2.48 -6.87
N GLU A 285 -24.67 1.70 -6.16
CA GLU A 285 -25.36 0.53 -6.73
C GLU A 285 -24.37 -0.47 -7.36
N GLY A 286 -23.16 -0.58 -6.81
CA GLY A 286 -22.11 -1.47 -7.30
C GLY A 286 -22.13 -2.84 -6.63
N ASN A 287 -21.84 -3.91 -7.39
CA ASN A 287 -21.67 -5.27 -6.89
C ASN A 287 -20.33 -5.86 -7.34
N ASN A 288 -19.66 -6.59 -6.45
CA ASN A 288 -18.36 -7.23 -6.70
C ASN A 288 -17.30 -6.24 -7.18
N ILE A 289 -16.78 -5.44 -6.25
CA ILE A 289 -15.87 -4.33 -6.54
C ILE A 289 -14.52 -4.60 -5.88
N ASP A 290 -13.42 -4.61 -6.65
CA ASP A 290 -12.06 -4.66 -6.12
C ASP A 290 -11.35 -3.31 -6.36
N ILE A 291 -11.01 -2.62 -5.27
CA ILE A 291 -10.19 -1.42 -5.26
C ILE A 291 -8.87 -1.81 -4.59
N SER A 292 -7.82 -2.02 -5.38
CA SER A 292 -6.54 -2.50 -4.84
C SER A 292 -5.30 -1.80 -5.34
N ASN A 293 -4.31 -1.68 -4.45
CA ASN A 293 -2.98 -1.14 -4.76
C ASN A 293 -3.00 0.28 -5.35
N ASN A 294 -4.01 1.09 -5.00
CA ASN A 294 -4.11 2.46 -5.49
C ASN A 294 -3.49 3.46 -4.51
N LEU A 295 -2.97 4.56 -5.05
CA LEU A 295 -2.69 5.77 -4.32
C LEU A 295 -3.84 6.75 -4.52
N ILE A 296 -4.64 6.98 -3.47
CA ILE A 296 -5.83 7.84 -3.51
C ILE A 296 -5.62 9.02 -2.57
N ARG A 297 -5.40 10.23 -3.10
CA ARG A 297 -5.04 11.37 -2.25
C ARG A 297 -5.54 12.74 -2.70
N ASN A 298 -5.69 13.64 -1.73
CA ASN A 298 -6.10 15.02 -1.96
C ASN A 298 -7.47 15.13 -2.65
N ASN A 299 -8.43 14.29 -2.29
CA ASN A 299 -9.81 14.34 -2.76
C ASN A 299 -10.74 14.74 -1.60
N ASP A 300 -12.00 15.08 -1.89
CA ASP A 300 -12.98 15.22 -0.82
C ASP A 300 -13.23 13.85 -0.15
N TYR A 301 -13.69 12.88 -0.94
CA TYR A 301 -13.74 11.47 -0.52
C TYR A 301 -12.64 10.70 -1.23
N GLY A 302 -11.84 9.91 -0.52
CA GLY A 302 -10.91 8.99 -1.18
C GLY A 302 -11.72 7.95 -1.97
N VAL A 303 -12.52 7.17 -1.23
CA VAL A 303 -13.50 6.23 -1.77
C VAL A 303 -14.87 6.54 -1.16
N GLY A 304 -15.86 6.85 -2.00
CA GLY A 304 -17.26 7.06 -1.61
C GLY A 304 -18.15 5.91 -2.09
N LEU A 305 -18.97 5.36 -1.19
CA LEU A 305 -19.81 4.19 -1.42
C LEU A 305 -21.26 4.45 -1.01
N ALA A 306 -22.22 4.02 -1.83
CA ALA A 306 -23.64 4.00 -1.48
C ALA A 306 -24.35 2.81 -2.12
N GLN A 307 -25.28 2.16 -1.40
CA GLN A 307 -26.07 1.02 -1.87
C GLN A 307 -25.25 -0.01 -2.67
N SER A 308 -24.05 -0.33 -2.20
CA SER A 308 -23.11 -1.19 -2.92
C SER A 308 -22.72 -2.39 -2.05
N SER A 309 -22.45 -3.54 -2.67
CA SER A 309 -22.20 -4.80 -1.96
C SER A 309 -21.01 -5.57 -2.54
N ASN A 310 -20.45 -6.46 -1.72
CA ASN A 310 -19.32 -7.33 -2.06
C ASN A 310 -18.11 -6.51 -2.52
N ILE A 311 -17.61 -5.65 -1.63
CA ILE A 311 -16.58 -4.67 -1.94
C ILE A 311 -15.31 -5.05 -1.20
N LYS A 312 -14.19 -5.03 -1.92
CA LYS A 312 -12.86 -5.22 -1.38
C LYS A 312 -12.03 -3.96 -1.61
N ILE A 313 -11.55 -3.36 -0.53
CA ILE A 313 -10.58 -2.26 -0.55
C ILE A 313 -9.30 -2.81 0.06
N TRP A 314 -8.30 -3.11 -0.78
CA TRP A 314 -7.13 -3.89 -0.38
C TRP A 314 -5.79 -3.23 -0.73
N ASN A 315 -4.90 -3.09 0.26
CA ASN A 315 -3.55 -2.57 0.07
C ASN A 315 -3.48 -1.19 -0.62
N ASN A 316 -4.41 -0.27 -0.29
CA ASN A 316 -4.41 1.08 -0.82
C ASN A 316 -3.71 2.06 0.13
N SER A 317 -3.12 3.11 -0.44
CA SER A 317 -2.68 4.30 0.30
C SER A 317 -3.70 5.42 0.12
N ILE A 318 -4.51 5.68 1.15
CA ILE A 318 -5.62 6.64 1.15
C ILE A 318 -5.26 7.84 2.03
N LEU A 319 -4.81 8.93 1.42
CA LEU A 319 -4.07 10.00 2.09
C LEU A 319 -4.66 11.40 1.89
N ASN A 320 -4.68 12.23 2.93
CA ASN A 320 -4.99 13.67 2.81
C ASN A 320 -6.35 13.99 2.13
N ASN A 321 -7.38 13.16 2.35
CA ASN A 321 -8.74 13.42 1.88
C ASN A 321 -9.59 14.04 3.00
N THR A 322 -10.74 14.65 2.70
CA THR A 322 -11.70 15.03 3.77
C THR A 322 -12.19 13.78 4.49
N LYS A 323 -12.61 12.76 3.74
CA LYS A 323 -12.91 11.43 4.26
C LYS A 323 -12.12 10.40 3.47
N GLY A 324 -11.36 9.53 4.13
CA GLY A 324 -10.58 8.50 3.43
C GLY A 324 -11.48 7.49 2.74
N VAL A 325 -12.28 6.76 3.51
CA VAL A 325 -13.38 5.91 3.02
C VAL A 325 -14.68 6.39 3.64
N TYR A 326 -15.68 6.65 2.81
CA TYR A 326 -17.01 7.10 3.22
C TYR A 326 -18.09 6.18 2.66
N SER A 327 -18.98 5.71 3.51
CA SER A 327 -20.18 4.97 3.12
C SER A 327 -21.39 5.60 3.79
N SER A 328 -22.43 5.91 3.02
CA SER A 328 -23.70 6.44 3.54
C SER A 328 -24.84 6.23 2.56
N VAL A 329 -26.06 6.51 3.02
CA VAL A 329 -27.23 6.71 2.15
C VAL A 329 -27.07 7.94 1.27
N GLU A 330 -26.27 8.92 1.65
CA GLU A 330 -26.01 10.09 0.82
C GLU A 330 -24.62 10.03 0.19
N LEU A 331 -24.55 10.10 -1.14
CA LEU A 331 -23.29 10.21 -1.86
C LEU A 331 -23.43 11.19 -3.01
N ASN A 332 -22.54 12.18 -3.06
CA ASN A 332 -22.50 13.20 -4.12
C ASN A 332 -23.85 13.92 -4.35
N ASN A 333 -24.59 14.22 -3.28
CA ASN A 333 -25.93 14.83 -3.25
C ASN A 333 -27.08 13.93 -3.76
N TYR A 334 -26.84 12.63 -3.93
CA TYR A 334 -27.88 11.65 -4.21
C TYR A 334 -28.19 10.85 -2.95
N ILE A 335 -29.48 10.57 -2.73
CA ILE A 335 -29.96 9.75 -1.61
C ILE A 335 -30.28 8.35 -2.14
N TYR A 336 -29.69 7.36 -1.51
CA TYR A 336 -29.81 5.93 -1.75
C TYR A 336 -30.52 5.25 -0.58
N SER A 337 -30.92 3.99 -0.75
CA SER A 337 -31.66 3.27 0.28
C SER A 337 -30.81 2.88 1.50
N GLU A 338 -29.51 2.65 1.30
CA GLU A 338 -28.58 2.20 2.33
C GLU A 338 -27.12 2.56 1.96
N GLY A 339 -26.21 2.43 2.92
CA GLY A 339 -24.77 2.46 2.69
C GLY A 339 -24.25 1.15 2.09
N ALA A 340 -22.93 0.93 2.17
CA ALA A 340 -22.28 -0.29 1.69
C ALA A 340 -22.54 -1.50 2.61
N SER A 341 -22.59 -2.70 2.03
CA SER A 341 -22.63 -3.99 2.73
C SER A 341 -21.53 -4.94 2.22
N ASN A 342 -21.21 -5.99 2.97
CA ASN A 342 -20.13 -6.94 2.63
C ASN A 342 -18.83 -6.23 2.21
N LEU A 343 -18.43 -5.23 3.00
CA LEU A 343 -17.28 -4.36 2.73
C LEU A 343 -16.06 -4.88 3.49
N SER A 344 -15.04 -5.35 2.77
CA SER A 344 -13.77 -5.80 3.31
C SER A 344 -12.67 -4.78 3.03
N MET A 345 -12.19 -4.10 4.07
CA MET A 345 -11.06 -3.18 4.05
C MET A 345 -9.86 -3.85 4.71
N MET A 346 -8.86 -4.22 3.92
CA MET A 346 -7.68 -4.93 4.43
C MET A 346 -6.35 -4.34 3.97
N TYR A 347 -5.36 -4.30 4.87
CA TYR A 347 -3.99 -3.88 4.55
C TYR A 347 -3.86 -2.45 4.00
N ASN A 348 -4.85 -1.59 4.23
CA ASN A 348 -4.80 -0.21 3.75
C ASN A 348 -4.04 0.70 4.72
N THR A 349 -3.38 1.71 4.15
CA THR A 349 -2.85 2.85 4.90
C THR A 349 -3.79 4.03 4.73
N VAL A 350 -4.56 4.36 5.77
CA VAL A 350 -5.53 5.47 5.79
C VAL A 350 -5.01 6.58 6.71
N LYS A 351 -4.42 7.62 6.13
CA LYS A 351 -3.62 8.58 6.89
C LYS A 351 -3.84 10.04 6.50
N ASN A 352 -3.72 10.94 7.48
CA ASN A 352 -3.79 12.39 7.30
C ASN A 352 -5.11 12.88 6.66
N ASN A 353 -6.17 12.09 6.70
CA ASN A 353 -7.48 12.54 6.25
C ASN A 353 -8.14 13.38 7.36
N HIS A 354 -9.20 14.13 7.07
CA HIS A 354 -9.97 14.73 8.16
C HIS A 354 -10.68 13.63 8.99
N ASN A 355 -11.42 12.74 8.33
CA ASN A 355 -11.86 11.46 8.88
C ASN A 355 -11.19 10.31 8.11
N GLY A 356 -10.73 9.27 8.80
CA GLY A 356 -10.12 8.09 8.18
C GLY A 356 -11.14 7.23 7.46
N ILE A 357 -11.85 6.38 8.21
CA ILE A 357 -12.94 5.53 7.73
C ILE A 357 -14.23 5.99 8.42
N GLU A 358 -15.25 6.35 7.64
CA GLU A 358 -16.55 6.80 8.15
C GLU A 358 -17.69 6.00 7.51
N LEU A 359 -18.34 5.18 8.32
CA LEU A 359 -19.44 4.31 7.91
C LEU A 359 -20.73 4.77 8.60
N GLU A 360 -21.66 5.21 7.78
CA GLU A 360 -23.01 5.62 8.13
C GLU A 360 -24.00 4.74 7.38
N ASP A 361 -25.05 4.25 8.06
CA ASP A 361 -26.10 3.45 7.44
C ASP A 361 -25.59 2.22 6.66
N ALA A 362 -24.42 1.71 7.02
CA ALA A 362 -23.77 0.59 6.35
C ALA A 362 -24.44 -0.73 6.78
N GLY A 363 -24.59 -1.64 5.82
CA GLY A 363 -25.18 -2.96 6.04
C GLY A 363 -24.30 -3.89 6.88
N SER A 364 -24.60 -5.18 6.82
CA SER A 364 -23.84 -6.23 7.51
C SER A 364 -22.62 -6.68 6.71
N GLY A 365 -21.75 -7.49 7.33
CA GLY A 365 -20.58 -8.06 6.67
C GLY A 365 -19.41 -7.08 6.53
N ILE A 366 -19.32 -6.09 7.42
CA ILE A 366 -18.22 -5.12 7.40
C ILE A 366 -16.97 -5.74 8.03
N GLN A 367 -15.85 -5.73 7.33
CA GLN A 367 -14.56 -6.21 7.80
C GLN A 367 -13.52 -5.12 7.66
N ILE A 368 -12.87 -4.74 8.76
CA ILE A 368 -11.75 -3.78 8.76
C ILE A 368 -10.59 -4.51 9.43
N LEU A 369 -9.64 -5.01 8.64
CA LEU A 369 -8.60 -5.93 9.12
C LEU A 369 -7.20 -5.48 8.70
N ASN A 370 -6.21 -5.53 9.59
CA ASN A 370 -4.80 -5.28 9.22
C ASN A 370 -4.54 -3.91 8.59
N ASN A 371 -5.34 -2.89 8.89
CA ASN A 371 -5.14 -1.53 8.36
C ASN A 371 -4.28 -0.67 9.30
N THR A 372 -3.55 0.28 8.72
CA THR A 372 -2.89 1.36 9.45
C THR A 372 -3.70 2.65 9.27
N ILE A 373 -4.37 3.10 10.33
CA ILE A 373 -5.29 4.24 10.34
C ILE A 373 -4.73 5.29 11.30
N SER A 374 -4.07 6.32 10.76
CA SER A 374 -3.30 7.23 11.62
C SER A 374 -3.29 8.68 11.21
N ASN A 375 -3.05 9.56 12.17
CA ASN A 375 -2.90 11.00 11.95
C ASN A 375 -4.11 11.64 11.24
N ASN A 376 -5.30 11.04 11.35
CA ASN A 376 -6.51 11.65 10.82
C ASN A 376 -6.98 12.73 11.81
N ILE A 377 -7.36 13.90 11.29
CA ILE A 377 -7.57 15.12 12.10
C ILE A 377 -8.63 14.90 13.18
N ASN A 378 -9.71 14.20 12.84
CA ASN A 378 -10.83 13.94 13.72
C ASN A 378 -10.96 12.45 14.06
N LYS A 379 -11.65 11.65 13.25
CA LYS A 379 -11.96 10.25 13.59
C LYS A 379 -11.05 9.31 12.81
N GLY A 380 -10.45 8.32 13.46
CA GLY A 380 -9.78 7.20 12.79
C GLY A 380 -10.81 6.30 12.11
N ILE A 381 -11.69 5.68 12.91
CA ILE A 381 -12.87 4.94 12.45
C ILE A 381 -14.12 5.56 13.09
N SER A 382 -15.14 5.83 12.29
CA SER A 382 -16.46 6.30 12.72
C SER A 382 -17.54 5.30 12.31
N LEU A 383 -18.37 4.88 13.26
CA LEU A 383 -19.45 3.94 13.04
C LEU A 383 -20.78 4.56 13.50
N ASN A 384 -21.76 4.63 12.61
CA ASN A 384 -23.11 5.11 12.92
C ASN A 384 -24.14 4.29 12.15
N LYS A 385 -25.08 3.63 12.84
CA LYS A 385 -26.08 2.73 12.23
C LYS A 385 -25.43 1.72 11.26
N VAL A 386 -24.52 0.90 11.79
CA VAL A 386 -23.77 -0.11 11.01
C VAL A 386 -24.22 -1.52 11.39
N GLY A 387 -24.37 -2.41 10.41
CA GLY A 387 -24.66 -3.83 10.61
C GLY A 387 -23.49 -4.63 11.19
N SER A 388 -23.55 -5.97 11.11
CA SER A 388 -22.50 -6.83 11.67
C SER A 388 -21.11 -6.41 11.16
N ASN A 389 -20.15 -6.30 12.08
CA ASN A 389 -18.84 -5.75 11.79
C ASN A 389 -17.72 -6.46 12.57
N THR A 390 -16.61 -6.72 11.89
CA THR A 390 -15.38 -7.28 12.46
C THR A 390 -14.24 -6.29 12.21
N ILE A 391 -13.75 -5.69 13.28
CA ILE A 391 -12.65 -4.71 13.26
C ILE A 391 -11.54 -5.29 14.11
N THR A 392 -10.56 -5.93 13.49
CA THR A 392 -9.48 -6.60 14.22
C THR A 392 -8.12 -6.38 13.56
N GLN A 393 -7.06 -6.50 14.35
CA GLN A 393 -5.70 -6.37 13.86
C GLN A 393 -5.40 -5.02 13.16
N ASN A 394 -6.09 -3.94 13.52
CA ASN A 394 -5.76 -2.61 12.99
C ASN A 394 -4.82 -1.84 13.92
N VAL A 395 -4.03 -0.95 13.33
CA VAL A 395 -3.24 0.05 14.04
C VAL A 395 -3.94 1.39 13.89
N ILE A 396 -4.57 1.88 14.97
CA ILE A 396 -5.40 3.08 15.02
C ILE A 396 -4.76 4.09 15.98
N GLU A 397 -3.96 5.01 15.45
CA GLU A 397 -3.13 5.87 16.30
C GLU A 397 -3.02 7.33 15.84
N ARG A 398 -2.80 8.24 16.79
CA ARG A 398 -2.59 9.67 16.52
C ARG A 398 -3.75 10.34 15.79
N ASN A 399 -4.97 9.82 15.92
CA ASN A 399 -6.18 10.52 15.49
C ASN A 399 -6.70 11.36 16.67
N SER A 400 -7.72 12.21 16.49
CA SER A 400 -8.39 12.80 17.65
C SER A 400 -9.20 11.75 18.42
N ASN A 401 -10.11 11.09 17.72
CA ASN A 401 -10.80 9.89 18.19
C ASN A 401 -10.23 8.67 17.45
N GLY A 402 -9.82 7.62 18.16
CA GLY A 402 -9.41 6.36 17.53
C GLY A 402 -10.60 5.67 16.86
N ILE A 403 -11.50 5.11 17.66
CA ILE A 403 -12.81 4.60 17.23
C ILE A 403 -13.91 5.46 17.83
N TYR A 404 -14.84 5.93 17.00
CA TYR A 404 -15.96 6.77 17.38
C TYR A 404 -17.30 6.10 17.03
N PHE A 405 -18.17 5.96 18.02
CA PHE A 405 -19.53 5.48 17.87
C PHE A 405 -20.48 6.68 17.85
N GLY A 406 -21.16 6.86 16.72
CA GLY A 406 -22.06 7.98 16.46
C GLY A 406 -23.40 7.87 17.18
N THR A 407 -24.21 8.91 17.00
CA THR A 407 -25.49 9.10 17.70
C THR A 407 -26.39 7.89 17.62
N TYR A 408 -26.60 7.33 16.43
CA TYR A 408 -27.53 6.23 16.19
C TYR A 408 -26.83 4.87 16.15
N TYR A 409 -25.63 4.77 16.71
CA TYR A 409 -24.96 3.48 16.81
C TYR A 409 -25.67 2.56 17.80
N ILE A 410 -26.02 1.37 17.33
CA ILE A 410 -26.59 0.27 18.11
C ILE A 410 -25.69 -0.93 17.85
N LYS A 411 -25.22 -1.61 18.91
CA LYS A 411 -24.39 -2.81 18.80
C LYS A 411 -25.13 -3.88 17.99
N PRO A 412 -24.67 -4.26 16.80
CA PRO A 412 -25.29 -5.32 16.01
C PRO A 412 -24.89 -6.70 16.55
N LYS A 413 -25.71 -7.71 16.22
CA LYS A 413 -25.34 -9.11 16.42
C LYS A 413 -24.13 -9.44 15.54
N GLY A 414 -23.14 -10.13 16.10
CA GLY A 414 -21.92 -10.49 15.36
C GLY A 414 -20.89 -9.35 15.24
N GLN A 415 -20.98 -8.33 16.09
CA GLN A 415 -19.88 -7.37 16.25
C GLN A 415 -18.67 -8.02 16.93
N ASP A 416 -17.48 -7.82 16.37
CA ASP A 416 -16.20 -8.09 17.01
C ASP A 416 -15.24 -6.91 16.78
N ILE A 417 -14.83 -6.25 17.86
CA ILE A 417 -13.84 -5.17 17.83
C ILE A 417 -12.77 -5.53 18.85
N SER A 418 -11.83 -6.36 18.43
CA SER A 418 -10.79 -6.95 19.27
C SER A 418 -9.43 -6.99 18.58
N TYR A 419 -8.38 -7.15 19.36
CA TYR A 419 -7.00 -7.31 18.90
C TYR A 419 -6.51 -6.16 18.00
N ASN A 420 -7.02 -4.96 18.23
CA ASN A 420 -6.51 -3.74 17.62
C ASN A 420 -5.50 -3.06 18.54
N VAL A 421 -4.64 -2.24 17.93
CA VAL A 421 -3.78 -1.29 18.61
C VAL A 421 -4.44 0.07 18.49
N ILE A 422 -4.96 0.61 19.59
CA ILE A 422 -5.73 1.87 19.61
C ILE A 422 -5.09 2.80 20.63
N GLN A 423 -4.16 3.65 20.20
CA GLN A 423 -3.34 4.41 21.15
C GLN A 423 -2.93 5.77 20.64
N SER A 424 -2.45 6.62 21.56
CA SER A 424 -1.93 7.95 21.24
C SER A 424 -2.93 8.82 20.49
N ASN A 425 -4.23 8.56 20.62
CA ASN A 425 -5.27 9.42 20.07
C ASN A 425 -5.46 10.62 21.02
N THR A 426 -5.58 11.82 20.46
CA THR A 426 -5.42 13.05 21.25
C THR A 426 -6.61 13.39 22.14
N PHE A 427 -7.81 12.88 21.83
CA PHE A 427 -9.01 13.06 22.66
C PHE A 427 -9.45 11.77 23.36
N ARG A 428 -9.71 10.71 22.57
CA ARG A 428 -10.16 9.41 23.08
C ARG A 428 -9.68 8.29 22.14
N ASP A 429 -9.21 7.19 22.70
CA ASP A 429 -8.93 5.98 21.94
C ASP A 429 -10.25 5.33 21.47
N VAL A 430 -11.26 5.29 22.35
CA VAL A 430 -12.62 4.87 22.00
C VAL A 430 -13.64 5.82 22.59
N ASN A 431 -14.55 6.33 21.76
CA ASN A 431 -15.54 7.32 22.13
C ASN A 431 -16.96 6.90 21.74
N ALA A 432 -17.88 6.96 22.70
CA ALA A 432 -19.32 6.76 22.48
C ALA A 432 -20.17 7.82 23.20
N LYS A 433 -19.58 9.00 23.48
CA LYS A 433 -20.25 10.06 24.25
C LYS A 433 -21.61 10.42 23.64
N ASP A 434 -21.63 10.61 22.32
CA ASP A 434 -22.78 11.13 21.58
C ASP A 434 -23.80 10.05 21.22
N SER A 435 -23.46 8.77 21.40
CA SER A 435 -24.40 7.68 21.21
C SER A 435 -25.63 7.89 22.10
N SER A 436 -26.79 8.02 21.44
CA SER A 436 -28.11 8.17 22.04
C SER A 436 -28.68 6.83 22.49
N TYR A 437 -27.99 5.73 22.19
CA TYR A 437 -28.36 4.41 22.67
C TYR A 437 -28.44 4.44 24.20
N GLY A 438 -29.65 4.16 24.69
CA GLY A 438 -29.97 4.03 26.10
C GLY A 438 -29.30 2.78 26.63
N PHE A 439 -28.03 2.93 26.98
CA PHE A 439 -27.22 1.95 27.67
C PHE A 439 -27.89 1.41 28.94
N GLY A 440 -28.88 2.11 29.50
CA GLY A 440 -29.47 1.72 30.77
C GLY A 440 -28.36 1.64 31.82
N ASN A 441 -28.22 0.47 32.45
CA ASN A 441 -27.10 0.17 33.34
C ASN A 441 -25.89 -0.48 32.63
N ASP A 442 -26.02 -0.84 31.35
CA ASP A 442 -25.05 -1.64 30.58
C ASP A 442 -24.18 -0.77 29.66
N ARG A 443 -22.92 -1.14 29.46
CA ARG A 443 -22.00 -0.38 28.60
C ARG A 443 -21.89 -1.01 27.22
N LEU A 444 -21.51 -0.22 26.20
CA LEU A 444 -21.17 -0.76 24.89
C LEU A 444 -19.90 -1.61 25.02
N GLU A 445 -20.08 -2.92 24.96
CA GLU A 445 -18.99 -3.87 25.06
C GLU A 445 -18.34 -4.14 23.70
N ILE A 446 -17.02 -3.90 23.67
CA ILE A 446 -16.09 -4.31 22.62
C ILE A 446 -15.08 -5.31 23.20
N GLY A 447 -14.37 -6.05 22.34
CA GLY A 447 -13.43 -7.08 22.77
C GLY A 447 -12.14 -6.53 23.39
N ASN A 448 -11.16 -7.42 23.55
CA ASN A 448 -9.85 -7.08 24.11
C ASN A 448 -9.02 -6.29 23.11
N ASN A 449 -8.46 -5.14 23.48
CA ASN A 449 -7.61 -4.34 22.60
C ASN A 449 -6.37 -3.83 23.34
N TRP A 450 -5.32 -3.51 22.59
CA TRP A 450 -4.12 -2.88 23.11
C TRP A 450 -4.24 -1.36 23.03
N TYR A 451 -4.21 -0.68 24.18
CA TYR A 451 -4.38 0.77 24.27
C TYR A 451 -3.08 1.53 24.59
N GLY A 452 -1.95 0.83 24.66
CA GLY A 452 -0.73 1.39 25.23
C GLY A 452 -0.93 1.77 26.71
N GLY A 453 -0.20 2.79 27.19
CA GLY A 453 -0.03 3.02 28.64
C GLY A 453 -1.02 3.90 29.35
N ASN A 454 -1.81 4.68 28.64
CA ASN A 454 -2.79 5.55 29.27
C ASN A 454 -4.06 5.58 28.42
N PRO A 455 -4.87 4.51 28.47
CA PRO A 455 -6.09 4.46 27.68
C PRO A 455 -7.00 5.65 27.98
N ALA A 456 -7.45 6.31 26.92
CA ALA A 456 -8.46 7.36 26.96
C ALA A 456 -9.80 6.79 26.46
N ILE A 457 -10.44 5.97 27.28
CA ILE A 457 -11.68 5.25 26.93
C ILE A 457 -12.89 6.01 27.49
N CYS A 458 -13.93 6.20 26.66
CA CYS A 458 -15.20 6.77 27.11
C CYS A 458 -15.82 5.89 28.19
N ASN A 459 -16.48 6.48 29.18
CA ASN A 459 -17.08 5.75 30.29
C ASN A 459 -18.22 4.79 29.84
N LYS A 460 -18.95 5.12 28.77
CA LYS A 460 -19.93 4.25 28.08
C LYS A 460 -19.30 3.01 27.40
N ILE A 461 -17.96 3.01 27.34
CA ILE A 461 -16.97 2.00 26.95
C ILE A 461 -16.75 0.75 27.82
N LYS A 462 -17.15 -0.48 27.49
CA LYS A 462 -16.59 -1.68 28.17
C LYS A 462 -15.66 -2.43 27.21
N THR A 463 -14.43 -2.73 27.62
CA THR A 463 -13.42 -3.38 26.76
C THR A 463 -12.40 -4.12 27.61
N GLY A 464 -11.77 -5.17 27.08
CA GLY A 464 -10.62 -5.77 27.74
C GLY A 464 -9.33 -5.04 27.41
N LEU A 465 -8.47 -4.83 28.41
CA LEU A 465 -7.17 -4.20 28.24
C LEU A 465 -6.10 -5.29 28.05
N ILE A 466 -5.55 -5.40 26.84
CA ILE A 466 -4.41 -6.27 26.58
C ILE A 466 -3.18 -5.70 27.30
N THR A 467 -2.48 -6.56 28.02
CA THR A 467 -1.24 -6.23 28.73
C THR A 467 -0.07 -7.03 28.15
N PHE A 468 1.16 -6.75 28.59
CA PHE A 468 2.32 -7.56 28.24
C PHE A 468 3.10 -7.96 29.48
N GLY A 469 3.79 -9.09 29.40
CA GLY A 469 4.77 -9.55 30.37
C GLY A 469 6.13 -9.75 29.71
N VAL A 470 7.18 -9.71 30.53
CA VAL A 470 8.54 -9.99 30.09
C VAL A 470 9.09 -11.13 30.94
N LYS A 471 9.57 -12.19 30.28
CA LYS A 471 10.23 -13.32 30.93
C LYS A 471 11.66 -13.46 30.40
N GLN A 472 12.66 -13.38 31.27
CA GLN A 472 14.02 -13.73 30.88
C GLN A 472 14.10 -15.24 30.60
N THR A 473 14.67 -15.62 29.46
CA THR A 473 14.74 -17.02 28.98
C THR A 473 16.17 -17.49 28.74
N GLY A 474 17.16 -16.65 29.07
CA GLY A 474 18.58 -16.95 29.01
C GLY A 474 19.40 -15.74 29.45
N THR A 475 20.73 -15.90 29.51
CA THR A 475 21.65 -14.88 30.03
C THR A 475 21.52 -13.52 29.34
N ASN A 476 21.26 -13.50 28.02
CA ASN A 476 21.13 -12.29 27.20
C ASN A 476 19.81 -12.27 26.40
N THR A 477 18.78 -12.99 26.84
CA THR A 477 17.54 -13.14 26.09
C THR A 477 16.31 -13.02 26.98
N ALA A 478 15.32 -12.24 26.53
CA ALA A 478 14.00 -12.17 27.15
C ALA A 478 12.90 -12.40 26.12
N THR A 479 11.77 -12.91 26.56
CA THR A 479 10.55 -13.08 25.77
C THR A 479 9.53 -12.06 26.26
N VAL A 480 9.01 -11.27 25.34
CA VAL A 480 7.84 -10.41 25.55
C VAL A 480 6.61 -11.15 25.08
N THR A 481 5.58 -11.24 25.92
CA THR A 481 4.31 -11.94 25.62
C THR A 481 3.14 -11.02 25.92
N PHE A 482 2.12 -11.00 25.05
CA PHE A 482 0.88 -10.25 25.26
C PHE A 482 -0.21 -11.14 25.86
N TYR A 483 -0.96 -10.59 26.81
CA TYR A 483 -1.98 -11.30 27.58
C TYR A 483 -3.32 -10.60 27.53
N ASN A 484 -4.38 -11.40 27.37
CA ASN A 484 -5.75 -11.00 27.60
C ASN A 484 -6.00 -10.73 29.10
N PRO A 485 -7.09 -10.02 29.47
CA PRO A 485 -7.44 -9.77 30.86
C PRO A 485 -7.65 -11.04 31.71
N ASP A 486 -8.00 -12.16 31.10
CA ASP A 486 -8.16 -13.47 31.75
C ASP A 486 -6.83 -14.22 31.96
N GLY A 487 -5.70 -13.62 31.55
CA GLY A 487 -4.36 -14.21 31.62
C GLY A 487 -4.02 -15.15 30.46
N SER A 488 -4.94 -15.40 29.53
CA SER A 488 -4.65 -16.16 28.32
C SER A 488 -3.72 -15.37 27.38
N VAL A 489 -2.85 -16.08 26.65
CA VAL A 489 -1.95 -15.45 25.67
C VAL A 489 -2.78 -14.96 24.48
N VAL A 490 -2.53 -13.72 24.06
CA VAL A 490 -3.17 -13.15 22.87
C VAL A 490 -2.82 -14.00 21.64
N VAL A 491 -3.77 -14.31 20.77
CA VAL A 491 -3.50 -15.15 19.59
C VAL A 491 -2.81 -14.36 18.47
N SER A 492 -3.24 -13.12 18.25
CA SER A 492 -2.70 -12.26 17.18
C SER A 492 -2.87 -10.79 17.53
N LEU A 493 -1.86 -9.97 17.25
CA LEU A 493 -1.85 -8.52 17.43
C LEU A 493 -0.98 -7.89 16.33
N PRO A 494 -1.30 -6.69 15.81
CA PRO A 494 -0.47 -6.02 14.81
C PRO A 494 0.95 -5.79 15.28
N SER A 495 1.94 -5.93 14.39
CA SER A 495 3.38 -5.77 14.68
C SER A 495 3.69 -4.49 15.46
N ARG A 496 4.41 -4.58 16.59
CA ARG A 496 4.69 -3.47 17.52
C ARG A 496 6.17 -3.17 17.60
N THR A 497 6.55 -1.98 18.11
CA THR A 497 7.96 -1.70 18.40
C THR A 497 8.25 -1.99 19.87
N ILE A 498 9.02 -3.03 20.16
CA ILE A 498 9.62 -3.22 21.49
C ILE A 498 10.90 -2.39 21.55
N SER A 499 11.13 -1.69 22.65
CA SER A 499 12.43 -1.13 23.00
C SER A 499 12.83 -1.59 24.39
N TYR A 500 14.11 -1.81 24.65
CA TYR A 500 14.61 -2.02 26.02
C TYR A 500 15.72 -1.03 26.35
N LYS A 501 15.87 -0.71 27.63
CA LYS A 501 16.91 0.13 28.20
C LYS A 501 17.57 -0.59 29.37
N ASN A 502 18.89 -0.70 29.35
CA ASN A 502 19.69 -1.18 30.49
C ASN A 502 20.25 0.00 31.33
N ASN A 503 20.93 -0.30 32.44
CA ASN A 503 21.60 0.68 33.29
C ASN A 503 22.51 1.68 32.53
N ASN A 504 23.07 1.27 31.38
CA ASN A 504 23.98 2.08 30.56
C ASN A 504 23.25 3.00 29.57
N GLY A 505 21.91 3.00 29.57
CA GLY A 505 21.08 3.89 28.75
C GLY A 505 20.97 3.50 27.28
N ARG A 506 21.48 2.33 26.85
CA ARG A 506 21.39 1.88 25.47
C ARG A 506 19.97 1.43 25.15
N VAL A 507 19.40 1.96 24.07
CA VAL A 507 18.07 1.60 23.56
C VAL A 507 18.22 0.80 22.28
N THR A 508 17.78 -0.45 22.29
CA THR A 508 17.62 -1.25 21.06
C THR A 508 16.14 -1.42 20.80
N SER A 509 15.69 -1.09 19.58
CA SER A 509 14.31 -1.27 19.15
C SER A 509 14.20 -2.47 18.20
N ILE A 510 13.25 -3.35 18.46
CA ILE A 510 12.94 -4.54 17.66
C ILE A 510 11.45 -4.48 17.31
N SER A 511 11.10 -4.74 16.05
CA SER A 511 9.69 -4.92 15.67
C SER A 511 9.23 -6.33 16.03
N THR A 512 8.11 -6.46 16.72
CA THR A 512 7.45 -7.75 16.98
C THR A 512 6.62 -8.17 15.80
N THR A 513 6.49 -9.48 15.61
CA THR A 513 5.41 -10.08 14.85
C THR A 513 4.65 -11.03 15.78
N GLY A 514 3.34 -10.83 15.93
CA GLY A 514 2.46 -11.74 16.68
C GLY A 514 2.45 -11.58 18.21
N SER A 515 2.09 -12.68 18.87
CA SER A 515 1.70 -12.76 20.29
C SER A 515 2.86 -12.81 21.29
N SER A 516 4.02 -13.27 20.85
CA SER A 516 5.23 -13.33 21.65
C SER A 516 6.46 -13.07 20.79
N THR A 517 7.47 -12.40 21.34
CA THR A 517 8.70 -12.09 20.62
C THR A 517 9.90 -12.21 21.55
N LYS A 518 10.91 -12.96 21.12
CA LYS A 518 12.21 -13.02 21.79
C LYS A 518 13.04 -11.80 21.41
N ILE A 519 13.60 -11.14 22.41
CA ILE A 519 14.49 -9.98 22.28
C ILE A 519 15.86 -10.33 22.87
N SER A 520 16.91 -9.88 22.19
CA SER A 520 18.27 -9.93 22.73
C SER A 520 18.50 -8.71 23.61
N ILE A 521 18.81 -8.95 24.88
CA ILE A 521 19.07 -7.92 25.88
C ILE A 521 20.56 -7.95 26.22
N GLU A 522 21.23 -6.81 26.11
CA GLU A 522 22.59 -6.65 26.62
C GLU A 522 22.52 -6.27 28.10
N GLY A 523 22.86 -7.20 29.01
CA GLY A 523 22.90 -6.95 30.44
C GLY A 523 23.67 -8.04 31.20
N SER A 524 24.36 -7.65 32.27
CA SER A 524 24.99 -8.57 33.22
C SER A 524 24.01 -8.96 34.33
N ASN A 525 24.30 -10.05 35.05
CA ASN A 525 23.53 -10.44 36.23
C ASN A 525 23.43 -9.26 37.22
N GLY A 526 22.20 -8.92 37.63
CA GLY A 526 21.88 -7.76 38.48
C GLY A 526 21.64 -6.43 37.76
N ASP A 527 21.64 -6.39 36.42
CA ASP A 527 21.28 -5.19 35.67
C ASP A 527 19.77 -4.91 35.69
N LYS A 528 19.37 -3.64 35.84
CA LYS A 528 17.98 -3.23 35.64
C LYS A 528 17.69 -3.11 34.15
N ILE A 529 16.74 -3.91 33.69
CA ILE A 529 16.27 -3.90 32.30
C ILE A 529 14.85 -3.34 32.29
N THR A 530 14.66 -2.23 31.59
CA THR A 530 13.35 -1.61 31.36
C THR A 530 12.92 -1.88 29.93
N VAL A 531 11.84 -2.63 29.73
CA VAL A 531 11.23 -2.91 28.42
C VAL A 531 10.03 -1.99 28.22
N THR A 532 9.91 -1.41 27.03
CA THR A 532 8.86 -0.46 26.63
C THR A 532 8.24 -0.91 25.31
N ILE A 533 6.92 -0.82 25.17
CA ILE A 533 6.21 -1.09 23.91
C ILE A 533 5.76 0.24 23.28
N ASP A 534 5.96 0.40 21.97
CA ASP A 534 5.49 1.52 21.13
C ASP A 534 5.87 2.93 21.60
N LYS A 535 6.94 3.06 22.38
CA LYS A 535 7.31 4.31 23.08
C LYS A 535 6.19 4.83 24.00
N ALA A 536 5.23 3.98 24.37
CA ALA A 536 4.17 4.29 25.30
C ALA A 536 4.72 4.39 26.73
N ASN A 537 3.94 4.99 27.63
CA ASN A 537 4.25 5.07 29.06
C ASN A 537 4.18 3.71 29.79
N GLN A 538 3.91 2.58 29.11
CA GLN A 538 4.02 1.26 29.75
C GLN A 538 5.44 0.75 29.67
N GLN A 539 6.02 0.52 30.84
CA GLN A 539 7.36 0.01 30.98
C GLN A 539 7.35 -1.09 32.03
N ILE A 540 8.03 -2.20 31.76
CA ILE A 540 8.30 -3.23 32.77
C ILE A 540 9.78 -3.18 33.07
N THR A 541 10.12 -2.96 34.35
CA THR A 541 11.50 -3.00 34.83
C THR A 541 11.71 -4.25 35.66
N TYR A 542 12.72 -5.05 35.33
CA TYR A 542 13.12 -6.22 36.10
C TYR A 542 14.64 -6.26 36.28
N GLN A 543 15.10 -7.04 37.24
CA GLN A 543 16.53 -7.31 37.43
C GLN A 543 16.92 -8.54 36.62
N ALA A 544 17.94 -8.42 35.78
CA ALA A 544 18.44 -9.56 35.00
C ALA A 544 19.07 -10.59 35.95
N SER A 545 18.71 -11.87 35.79
CA SER A 545 19.34 -12.99 36.52
C SER A 545 20.06 -13.93 35.56
N SER A 546 21.16 -14.53 36.00
CA SER A 546 21.89 -15.56 35.22
C SER A 546 21.17 -16.90 35.16
N ASP A 547 20.30 -17.17 36.13
CA ASP A 547 19.61 -18.45 36.33
C ASP A 547 18.10 -18.27 36.19
N ASP A 548 17.43 -19.31 35.68
CA ASP A 548 15.98 -19.47 35.51
C ASP A 548 15.15 -18.87 36.66
N PHE A 549 14.95 -17.55 36.63
CA PHE A 549 14.13 -16.88 37.61
C PHE A 549 12.67 -17.11 37.24
N THR A 550 12.11 -18.19 37.76
CA THR A 550 10.68 -18.32 37.94
C THR A 550 10.30 -17.44 39.11
N ASP A 551 9.88 -16.20 38.84
CA ASP A 551 9.05 -15.47 39.79
C ASP A 551 7.59 -15.84 39.56
N PRO A 552 6.96 -16.63 40.44
CA PRO A 552 5.53 -16.91 40.37
C PRO A 552 4.69 -15.67 40.76
N SER A 553 5.32 -14.63 41.29
CA SER A 553 4.68 -13.39 41.75
C SER A 553 4.66 -12.25 40.71
N LEU A 554 5.11 -12.50 39.47
CA LEU A 554 4.80 -11.66 38.30
C LEU A 554 3.30 -11.67 37.89
N GLY A 555 2.43 -12.23 38.74
CA GLY A 555 1.02 -11.83 38.83
C GLY A 555 0.82 -10.41 39.39
N LYS A 556 1.87 -9.73 39.87
CA LYS A 556 1.87 -8.29 40.13
C LYS A 556 2.71 -7.55 39.10
N ILE A 557 2.00 -7.11 38.07
CA ILE A 557 2.37 -5.98 37.21
C ILE A 557 2.96 -4.88 38.12
N ASP A 558 4.17 -4.39 37.85
CA ASP A 558 4.57 -3.07 38.36
C ASP A 558 3.70 -2.04 37.62
N SER A 559 2.48 -1.90 38.11
CA SER A 559 1.34 -1.23 37.50
C SER A 559 1.42 0.28 37.65
N GLY A 560 2.62 0.82 37.89
CA GLY A 560 2.85 2.21 38.26
C GLY A 560 2.19 3.25 37.34
N ASN A 561 1.71 2.88 36.14
CA ASN A 561 0.86 3.72 35.29
C ASN A 561 -0.19 2.98 34.43
N VAL A 562 -0.45 1.67 34.62
CA VAL A 562 -1.40 0.94 33.74
C VAL A 562 -2.79 0.96 34.34
N LYS A 563 -3.71 1.72 33.73
CA LYS A 563 -5.13 1.65 34.08
C LYS A 563 -5.62 0.23 33.88
N THR A 564 -6.21 -0.34 34.92
CA THR A 564 -6.92 -1.63 34.87
C THR A 564 -8.36 -1.42 34.41
N GLN A 565 -9.07 -2.50 34.09
CA GLN A 565 -10.50 -2.41 33.79
C GLN A 565 -11.27 -1.80 34.98
N ASP A 566 -10.88 -2.13 36.21
CA ASP A 566 -11.46 -1.54 37.43
C ASP A 566 -11.29 -0.02 37.48
N ASP A 567 -10.19 0.53 36.95
CA ASP A 567 -9.95 1.99 36.94
C ASP A 567 -10.81 2.71 35.89
N VAL A 568 -11.13 2.04 34.78
CA VAL A 568 -12.13 2.51 33.82
C VAL A 568 -13.53 2.45 34.44
N ASP A 569 -13.80 1.41 35.24
CA ASP A 569 -15.13 1.11 35.78
C ASP A 569 -15.50 1.96 37.00
N LYS A 570 -14.53 2.28 37.87
CA LYS A 570 -14.71 3.23 38.99
C LYS A 570 -15.21 4.60 38.51
N ASN A 571 -14.72 5.07 37.37
CA ASN A 571 -15.17 6.34 36.77
C ASN A 571 -16.62 6.26 36.26
N TRP A 572 -17.08 5.10 35.80
CA TRP A 572 -18.47 4.89 35.39
C TRP A 572 -19.42 4.89 36.59
N GLN A 573 -19.06 4.15 37.65
CA GLN A 573 -19.85 4.03 38.89
C GLN A 573 -20.05 5.38 39.59
N LYS A 574 -19.04 6.26 39.58
CA LYS A 574 -19.12 7.62 40.16
C LYS A 574 -20.18 8.51 39.50
N ILE A 575 -20.49 8.27 38.23
CA ILE A 575 -21.42 9.11 37.43
C ILE A 575 -22.86 8.58 37.49
N HIS A 576 -23.06 7.27 37.69
CA HIS A 576 -24.38 6.65 37.67
C HIS A 576 -24.99 6.37 39.05
N GLY A 577 -24.28 6.63 40.14
CA GLY A 577 -24.83 6.57 41.49
C GLY A 577 -25.14 5.15 41.95
N ASN A 578 -24.82 4.85 43.21
CA ASN A 578 -25.04 3.54 43.81
C ASN A 578 -26.55 3.31 44.04
N GLY A 579 -27.23 2.69 43.09
CA GLY A 579 -28.58 2.17 43.28
C GLY A 579 -28.55 0.75 43.85
N GLY A 580 -28.56 0.61 45.18
CA GLY A 580 -29.08 -0.61 45.84
C GLY A 580 -28.16 -1.43 46.75
N ASN A 581 -28.00 -0.96 47.99
CA ASN A 581 -27.98 -1.62 49.32
C ASN A 581 -27.31 -2.99 49.64
N SER A 582 -26.45 -2.89 50.67
CA SER A 582 -26.20 -3.73 51.87
C SER A 582 -25.53 -5.12 51.81
N GLY A 583 -24.35 -5.18 52.45
CA GLY A 583 -23.82 -6.31 53.23
C GLY A 583 -22.90 -5.75 54.32
N THR A 584 -23.11 -6.17 55.57
CA THR A 584 -22.69 -5.58 56.85
C THR A 584 -21.25 -5.85 57.30
N ASP A 585 -20.87 -5.14 58.38
CA ASP A 585 -19.76 -5.34 59.36
C ASP A 585 -18.41 -4.67 59.07
N THR A 586 -17.73 -3.95 59.98
CA THR A 586 -17.97 -3.47 61.36
C THR A 586 -16.98 -2.32 61.68
N GLY A 587 -17.40 -1.39 62.54
CA GLY A 587 -16.52 -0.75 63.56
C GLY A 587 -15.65 0.45 63.16
N GLY A 588 -16.08 1.66 63.55
CA GLY A 588 -15.21 2.86 63.51
C GLY A 588 -15.91 4.15 63.93
N ASN A 589 -16.01 4.34 65.23
CA ASN A 589 -16.56 5.50 65.94
C ASN A 589 -15.87 6.84 65.57
N SER A 590 -16.66 7.89 65.26
CA SER A 590 -16.40 9.27 65.73
C SER A 590 -17.58 10.18 65.36
N GLY A 591 -18.23 10.71 66.39
CA GLY A 591 -19.35 11.63 66.29
C GLY A 591 -19.01 13.04 65.79
N GLY A 592 -20.04 13.74 65.34
CA GLY A 592 -19.99 15.14 64.95
C GLY A 592 -21.40 15.64 64.62
N ASN A 593 -22.03 16.27 65.61
CA ASN A 593 -23.39 16.79 65.60
C ASN A 593 -23.45 18.19 64.97
N SER A 594 -24.39 18.42 64.04
CA SER A 594 -25.05 19.69 63.70
C SER A 594 -25.88 19.44 62.43
N GLY A 595 -27.20 19.59 62.32
CA GLY A 595 -28.14 20.45 63.02
C GLY A 595 -28.75 21.43 62.02
N GLY A 596 -30.00 21.20 61.57
CA GLY A 596 -30.93 22.27 61.19
C GLY A 596 -31.38 22.43 59.72
N ASN A 597 -32.68 22.19 59.52
CA ASN A 597 -33.65 22.90 58.66
C ASN A 597 -33.81 22.63 57.14
N SER A 598 -34.82 21.79 56.86
CA SER A 598 -36.09 22.07 56.14
C SER A 598 -36.16 23.00 54.92
N GLY A 599 -36.71 22.44 53.83
CA GLY A 599 -37.94 22.93 53.18
C GLY A 599 -37.77 23.73 51.89
N GLY A 600 -38.34 23.23 50.78
CA GLY A 600 -38.53 24.03 49.57
C GLY A 600 -38.86 23.22 48.31
N ASN A 601 -40.11 22.80 48.19
CA ASN A 601 -40.72 22.23 46.98
C ASN A 601 -40.92 23.34 45.92
N GLY A 602 -40.77 23.04 44.63
CA GLY A 602 -40.89 24.03 43.56
C GLY A 602 -40.95 23.42 42.15
N THR A 603 -42.12 22.88 41.83
CA THR A 603 -42.55 22.37 40.53
C THR A 603 -42.58 23.42 39.42
N SER A 604 -42.10 23.00 38.24
CA SER A 604 -42.55 23.29 36.87
C SER A 604 -43.39 24.55 36.58
N ASN A 605 -42.96 25.33 35.58
CA ASN A 605 -43.89 25.82 34.57
C ASN A 605 -43.24 25.95 33.19
N ASN A 606 -43.99 25.53 32.19
CA ASN A 606 -43.67 25.44 30.78
C ASN A 606 -44.51 26.48 30.02
N GLN A 607 -43.90 27.26 29.14
CA GLN A 607 -44.47 28.10 28.06
C GLN A 607 -43.23 28.66 27.33
N GLY A 608 -42.93 28.45 26.05
CA GLY A 608 -43.77 28.24 24.88
C GLY A 608 -44.05 29.59 24.19
N ASN A 609 -43.18 30.06 23.28
CA ASN A 609 -43.50 30.35 21.87
C ASN A 609 -42.30 30.94 21.11
N GLY A 610 -42.26 30.70 19.80
CA GLY A 610 -41.12 30.92 18.91
C GLY A 610 -40.96 32.32 18.28
N GLY A 611 -40.01 32.39 17.34
CA GLY A 611 -39.78 33.55 16.49
C GLY A 611 -38.48 33.41 15.70
N SER A 612 -38.60 33.04 14.42
CA SER A 612 -37.53 33.06 13.42
C SER A 612 -37.01 34.49 13.20
N ASN A 613 -35.69 34.67 13.04
CA ASN A 613 -35.18 35.63 12.05
C ASN A 613 -33.75 35.31 11.60
N SER A 614 -33.55 35.42 10.30
CA SER A 614 -32.28 35.33 9.58
C SER A 614 -31.37 36.52 9.88
N GLY A 615 -30.06 36.29 9.84
CA GLY A 615 -29.06 37.34 9.96
C GLY A 615 -27.68 36.84 9.58
N SER A 616 -27.38 36.86 8.29
CA SER A 616 -26.03 36.77 7.75
C SER A 616 -25.15 37.86 8.34
N ASN A 617 -23.94 37.54 8.80
CA ASN A 617 -22.82 38.44 8.63
C ASN A 617 -21.49 37.68 8.50
N SER A 618 -20.82 37.96 7.39
CA SER A 618 -19.48 37.52 7.07
C SER A 618 -18.47 38.54 7.59
N ASN A 619 -17.24 38.04 7.79
CA ASN A 619 -15.96 38.70 7.50
C ASN A 619 -15.10 39.17 8.69
N SER A 620 -14.00 38.44 8.91
CA SER A 620 -12.60 38.92 8.84
C SER A 620 -11.72 37.65 8.93
N GLY A 621 -10.80 37.32 8.02
CA GLY A 621 -9.99 38.11 7.11
C GLY A 621 -8.60 38.27 7.71
N ILE A 622 -7.63 37.45 7.29
CA ILE A 622 -6.25 37.87 6.97
C ILE A 622 -5.51 36.76 6.21
N SER A 623 -4.85 37.25 5.17
CA SER A 623 -4.00 36.68 4.15
C SER A 623 -2.68 36.06 4.61
N GLY A 624 -2.22 35.04 3.87
CA GLY A 624 -0.83 34.60 3.82
C GLY A 624 -0.51 33.99 2.46
N SER A 625 0.07 34.79 1.57
CA SER A 625 0.64 34.37 0.29
C SER A 625 1.89 33.53 0.52
N SER A 626 2.02 32.39 -0.15
CA SER A 626 3.34 31.82 -0.45
C SER A 626 3.32 31.12 -1.82
N THR A 627 3.95 31.79 -2.78
CA THR A 627 4.48 31.20 -3.99
C THR A 627 5.79 30.48 -3.64
N GLY A 628 5.86 29.18 -3.89
CA GLY A 628 7.06 28.39 -3.67
C GLY A 628 7.01 27.11 -4.51
N ALA A 629 7.94 27.01 -5.45
CA ALA A 629 8.05 25.94 -6.44
C ALA A 629 8.20 24.56 -5.80
N ASN A 630 7.40 23.60 -6.26
CA ASN A 630 7.54 22.18 -5.94
C ASN A 630 8.69 21.57 -6.78
N THR A 631 9.85 21.36 -6.17
CA THR A 631 10.81 20.35 -6.63
C THR A 631 10.53 19.05 -5.89
N ALA A 632 9.68 18.20 -6.48
CA ALA A 632 9.45 16.84 -6.02
C ALA A 632 10.40 15.89 -6.77
N ILE A 633 11.51 15.50 -6.11
CA ILE A 633 12.31 14.36 -6.54
C ILE A 633 11.75 13.15 -5.80
N GLY A 634 10.85 12.42 -6.45
CA GLY A 634 10.31 11.15 -5.97
C GLY A 634 10.84 10.02 -6.85
N PHE A 635 11.86 9.31 -6.40
CA PHE A 635 12.26 8.03 -6.98
C PHE A 635 11.22 6.98 -6.57
N SER A 636 10.39 6.53 -7.52
CA SER A 636 9.56 5.34 -7.36
C SER A 636 10.13 4.22 -8.22
N THR A 637 10.77 3.25 -7.58
CA THR A 637 11.09 1.94 -8.18
C THR A 637 9.79 1.19 -8.43
N ALA A 638 9.40 1.05 -9.70
CA ALA A 638 8.26 0.24 -10.10
C ALA A 638 8.59 -1.24 -9.91
N ALA A 639 7.83 -1.93 -9.06
CA ALA A 639 7.80 -3.39 -9.03
C ALA A 639 6.91 -3.87 -10.19
N THR A 640 7.51 -4.60 -11.13
CA THR A 640 6.82 -5.25 -12.25
C THR A 640 5.90 -6.35 -11.73
N ALA A 641 4.59 -6.18 -11.83
CA ALA A 641 3.62 -7.24 -11.63
C ALA A 641 3.29 -7.89 -12.98
N VAL A 642 3.58 -9.19 -13.10
CA VAL A 642 3.26 -10.02 -14.27
C VAL A 642 1.78 -10.41 -14.19
N ALA A 643 0.99 -10.00 -15.18
CA ALA A 643 -0.39 -10.44 -15.35
C ALA A 643 -0.44 -11.58 -16.37
N SER A 644 -0.79 -12.79 -15.93
CA SER A 644 -1.09 -13.92 -16.81
C SER A 644 -2.61 -14.02 -17.03
N SER A 645 -3.07 -13.62 -18.21
CA SER A 645 -4.45 -13.84 -18.67
C SER A 645 -4.51 -15.10 -19.52
N ALA A 646 -5.21 -16.14 -19.05
CA ALA A 646 -5.58 -17.29 -19.87
C ALA A 646 -7.07 -17.18 -20.24
N SER A 647 -7.33 -16.92 -21.52
CA SER A 647 -8.65 -16.92 -22.14
C SER A 647 -8.96 -18.31 -22.69
N GLY A 648 -10.13 -18.86 -22.34
CA GLY A 648 -10.70 -20.05 -22.97
C GLY A 648 -12.19 -19.85 -23.23
N SER A 649 -12.53 -19.43 -24.44
CA SER A 649 -13.84 -19.63 -25.11
C SER A 649 -13.92 -21.08 -25.62
N SER A 650 -15.03 -21.79 -25.80
CA SER A 650 -16.48 -21.57 -25.72
C SER A 650 -17.14 -22.90 -26.15
N SER A 651 -18.31 -23.26 -25.61
CA SER A 651 -19.37 -23.87 -26.44
C SER A 651 -20.73 -23.84 -25.72
N SER A 652 -21.70 -23.36 -26.48
CA SER A 652 -23.11 -23.04 -26.22
C SER A 652 -24.05 -24.26 -26.18
N SER A 653 -25.15 -24.13 -25.45
CA SER A 653 -26.48 -24.61 -25.88
C SER A 653 -27.62 -23.89 -25.14
N ASP A 654 -28.59 -23.43 -25.93
CA ASP A 654 -29.86 -22.77 -25.56
C ASP A 654 -30.75 -23.63 -24.65
N SER A 655 -31.56 -22.97 -23.78
CA SER A 655 -33.04 -22.88 -23.92
C SER A 655 -33.76 -22.63 -22.57
N SER A 656 -34.54 -21.54 -22.54
CA SER A 656 -35.89 -21.33 -21.98
C SER A 656 -36.32 -21.76 -20.57
N SER A 657 -36.93 -20.76 -19.90
CA SER A 657 -38.17 -20.76 -19.08
C SER A 657 -38.23 -21.36 -17.67
N ASN A 658 -38.57 -20.47 -16.73
CA ASN A 658 -39.28 -20.69 -15.48
C ASN A 658 -40.53 -21.59 -15.64
N ASP A 659 -40.77 -22.49 -14.67
CA ASP A 659 -41.87 -22.36 -13.70
C ASP A 659 -41.85 -23.48 -12.65
N GLY A 660 -42.28 -23.13 -11.42
CA GLY A 660 -43.26 -23.94 -10.67
C GLY A 660 -42.81 -25.13 -9.79
N SER A 661 -42.75 -24.84 -8.49
CA SER A 661 -43.41 -25.57 -7.37
C SER A 661 -43.07 -27.03 -7.00
N ASP A 662 -42.70 -27.14 -5.72
CA ASP A 662 -43.19 -28.05 -4.67
C ASP A 662 -42.83 -29.55 -4.59
N SER A 663 -42.38 -29.86 -3.36
CA SER A 663 -42.69 -31.04 -2.52
C SER A 663 -41.69 -32.21 -2.42
N ALA A 664 -41.03 -32.22 -1.24
CA ALA A 664 -40.97 -33.27 -0.22
C ALA A 664 -40.39 -34.69 -0.49
N SER A 665 -39.46 -35.05 0.42
CA SER A 665 -39.16 -36.40 0.97
C SER A 665 -38.53 -37.43 0.00
N SER A 666 -37.63 -38.36 0.35
CA SER A 666 -37.01 -38.84 1.59
C SER A 666 -35.91 -39.87 1.21
N SER A 667 -34.91 -40.00 2.09
CA SER A 667 -34.20 -41.23 2.52
C SER A 667 -33.40 -42.15 1.55
N SER A 668 -32.16 -42.38 2.00
CA SER A 668 -31.43 -43.65 2.21
C SER A 668 -30.66 -44.35 1.08
N ASP A 669 -29.34 -44.44 1.34
CA ASP A 669 -28.44 -45.61 1.33
C ASP A 669 -28.18 -46.42 0.05
N GLY A 670 -26.88 -46.69 -0.19
CA GLY A 670 -26.45 -47.93 -0.83
C GLY A 670 -25.26 -47.80 -1.80
N ALA A 671 -24.09 -48.23 -1.34
CA ALA A 671 -22.84 -48.30 -2.08
C ALA A 671 -22.82 -49.33 -3.23
N SER A 672 -22.00 -49.11 -4.27
CA SER A 672 -21.08 -50.11 -4.81
C SER A 672 -20.08 -49.51 -5.80
N GLU A 673 -18.84 -49.97 -5.69
CA GLU A 673 -17.67 -49.66 -6.51
C GLU A 673 -17.75 -50.32 -7.90
N SER A 674 -17.26 -49.65 -8.95
CA SER A 674 -16.37 -50.30 -9.92
C SER A 674 -15.53 -49.28 -10.70
N SER A 675 -14.28 -49.66 -10.87
CA SER A 675 -13.12 -48.95 -11.40
C SER A 675 -13.18 -48.65 -12.90
N SER A 676 -12.72 -47.45 -13.30
CA SER A 676 -11.97 -47.28 -14.54
C SER A 676 -10.93 -46.16 -14.39
N ALA A 677 -9.71 -46.45 -14.80
CA ALA A 677 -8.53 -45.61 -14.67
C ALA A 677 -8.59 -44.42 -15.65
N GLY A 678 -8.30 -43.22 -15.14
CA GLY A 678 -8.15 -41.99 -15.93
C GLY A 678 -7.28 -40.99 -15.17
N SER A 679 -6.23 -40.53 -15.85
CA SER A 679 -5.12 -39.67 -15.41
C SER A 679 -5.43 -38.58 -14.38
N ASP A 680 -4.69 -38.65 -13.26
CA ASP A 680 -4.56 -37.65 -12.21
C ASP A 680 -3.85 -36.38 -12.72
N SER A 681 -4.42 -35.20 -12.45
CA SER A 681 -3.78 -33.90 -12.66
C SER A 681 -3.89 -33.06 -11.39
N GLY A 682 -3.14 -33.47 -10.36
CA GLY A 682 -2.82 -32.65 -9.21
C GLY A 682 -1.88 -31.47 -9.55
N PRO A 683 -1.76 -30.47 -8.66
CA PRO A 683 -0.90 -29.31 -8.86
C PRO A 683 0.57 -29.74 -8.93
N LYS A 684 1.25 -29.44 -10.04
CA LYS A 684 2.71 -29.58 -10.14
C LYS A 684 3.37 -28.55 -9.23
N PHE A 685 3.94 -29.02 -8.12
CA PHE A 685 4.89 -28.27 -7.33
C PHE A 685 6.18 -28.07 -8.14
N ILE A 686 6.71 -26.85 -8.11
CA ILE A 686 8.05 -26.55 -8.61
C ILE A 686 9.02 -27.07 -7.54
N ASP A 687 9.70 -28.16 -7.85
CA ASP A 687 10.82 -28.65 -7.06
C ASP A 687 12.05 -27.78 -7.39
N LEU A 688 12.42 -26.91 -6.47
CA LEU A 688 13.63 -26.10 -6.59
C LEU A 688 14.80 -26.94 -6.06
N ASP A 689 15.60 -27.46 -6.98
CA ASP A 689 16.80 -28.26 -6.71
C ASP A 689 17.71 -27.58 -5.66
N GLU A 690 18.09 -28.32 -4.61
CA GLU A 690 18.86 -27.87 -3.44
C GLU A 690 20.17 -27.15 -3.83
N ASN A 691 20.73 -27.47 -5.01
CA ASN A 691 21.94 -26.84 -5.53
C ASN A 691 21.77 -25.36 -5.95
N GLN A 692 20.56 -24.91 -6.31
CA GLN A 692 20.30 -23.51 -6.67
C GLN A 692 20.09 -22.63 -5.44
N VAL A 693 19.43 -23.17 -4.40
CA VAL A 693 19.29 -22.49 -3.10
C VAL A 693 20.65 -22.34 -2.42
N THR A 694 21.53 -23.33 -2.55
CA THR A 694 22.87 -23.30 -1.96
C THR A 694 23.80 -22.28 -2.66
N ARG A 695 23.66 -22.05 -3.97
CA ARG A 695 24.40 -20.98 -4.69
C ARG A 695 23.93 -19.58 -4.30
N ILE A 696 22.62 -19.36 -4.22
CA ILE A 696 22.04 -18.05 -3.86
C ILE A 696 22.38 -17.69 -2.41
N ALA A 697 22.32 -18.67 -1.50
CA ALA A 697 22.75 -18.50 -0.11
C ALA A 697 24.27 -18.27 0.02
N GLY A 698 25.08 -18.97 -0.80
CA GLY A 698 26.53 -18.84 -0.82
C GLY A 698 27.01 -17.46 -1.29
N GLU A 699 26.40 -16.88 -2.32
CA GLU A 699 26.74 -15.53 -2.81
C GLU A 699 26.35 -14.44 -1.78
N PHE A 700 25.24 -14.63 -1.08
CA PHE A 700 24.82 -13.75 0.01
C PHE A 700 25.76 -13.82 1.23
N LEU A 701 26.26 -15.02 1.55
CA LEU A 701 27.22 -15.23 2.64
C LEU A 701 28.56 -14.56 2.33
N VAL A 702 29.05 -14.64 1.09
CA VAL A 702 30.27 -13.94 0.67
C VAL A 702 30.11 -12.42 0.77
N PHE A 703 28.95 -11.89 0.36
CA PHE A 703 28.65 -10.46 0.49
C PHE A 703 28.60 -10.01 1.96
N LEU A 704 28.00 -10.83 2.83
CA LEU A 704 27.94 -10.59 4.28
C LEU A 704 29.34 -10.64 4.92
N ILE A 705 30.18 -11.59 4.51
CA ILE A 705 31.57 -11.71 4.99
C ILE A 705 32.40 -10.50 4.56
N ILE A 706 32.23 -9.98 3.34
CA ILE A 706 32.92 -8.77 2.87
C ILE A 706 32.47 -7.56 3.70
N LEU A 707 31.17 -7.40 3.96
CA LEU A 707 30.65 -6.32 4.79
C LEU A 707 31.14 -6.41 6.24
N LEU A 708 31.17 -7.61 6.83
CA LEU A 708 31.73 -7.84 8.16
C LEU A 708 33.23 -7.59 8.20
N SER A 709 33.97 -7.96 7.16
CA SER A 709 35.42 -7.73 7.05
C SER A 709 35.72 -6.23 6.97
N CYS A 710 34.95 -5.48 6.17
CA CYS A 710 35.01 -4.02 6.15
C CYS A 710 34.66 -3.41 7.51
N TYR A 711 33.59 -3.89 8.16
CA TYR A 711 33.19 -3.40 9.48
C TYR A 711 34.25 -3.67 10.55
N ILE A 712 34.87 -4.85 10.56
CA ILE A 712 35.93 -5.23 11.49
C ILE A 712 37.21 -4.43 11.21
N TYR A 713 37.56 -4.24 9.93
CA TYR A 713 38.74 -3.48 9.52
C TYR A 713 38.66 -1.99 9.94
N TYR A 714 37.48 -1.38 9.86
CA TYR A 714 37.27 0.01 10.32
C TYR A 714 36.83 0.12 11.79
N ARG A 715 36.74 -0.99 12.53
CA ARG A 715 36.19 -1.01 13.90
C ARG A 715 37.03 -0.21 14.89
N ASP A 716 38.35 -0.23 14.75
CA ASP A 716 39.25 0.47 15.67
C ASP A 716 39.46 1.95 15.27
N ASP A 717 39.28 2.30 14.01
CA ASP A 717 39.26 3.70 13.54
C ASP A 717 37.95 4.42 13.91
N ILE A 718 36.83 3.69 14.02
CA ILE A 718 35.54 4.23 14.49
C ILE A 718 35.52 4.45 16.01
N LYS A 719 36.29 3.66 16.79
CA LYS A 719 36.41 3.86 18.24
C LYS A 719 37.20 5.12 18.64
N ASN A 720 38.11 5.58 17.76
CA ASN A 720 38.91 6.79 17.98
C ASN A 720 38.24 8.08 17.46
N LEU A 721 36.96 8.01 17.09
CA LEU A 721 36.13 9.15 16.67
C LEU A 721 35.23 9.70 17.80
N ARG A 722 35.58 9.48 19.07
CA ARG A 722 34.97 10.17 20.22
C ARG A 722 35.66 11.49 20.54
#